data_AF-A0A2Z7D4G4-F1
#
_entry.id   AF-A0A2Z7D4G4-F1
#
_cell.length_a   1.000
_cell.length_b   1.000
_cell.length_c   1.000
_cell.angle_alpha   90.00
_cell.angle_beta   90.00
_cell.angle_gamma   90.00
#
_symmetry.space_group_name_H-M   'P 1'
#
loop_
_entity.id
_entity.type
_entity.pdbx_description
1 polymer ?
#
loop_
_entity_poly.entity_id
_entity_poly.type
_entity_poly.pdbx_seq_one_letter_code
_entity_poly.pdbx_strand_id
1 'polypeptide(L)'
;MLSKKATCKSHGQDSSYFLGWQEYEKNPFDPIRNPSGIIQMGLAENQLSFDLLESWIARNQEISGFKKMGGSVFRELALFQDYHGLPAFKKELVEYMSEIRQKQVKFDPDKVVLTAGATSANETLMFCLAEPGEAFLIPTPYYPGFDRDLKWRTGVEIIPVHCHSSNNFRITDSSLKEAYTQAQNLELNVKGIFITNPSNPLGTTLTLNELNLLIDFAINENIHIVSDEIYTGTVFDSPRFISIIEALKMRKLNPKRASIWSRVHIVCSLSKDLGLPGFRIGMIYSNNDTLIAAATKMSSFGLISSQSQFLLSKILGDKKFVRNYVKENGRRLKKRQKILVSGLREVGIPCLKSNSGLFCWVDMRKLLDSETFEAEMDLWRKIIRDFLLNVSPGSSCHCMEPGWFRVSQYSETEMDVSSLLTSAAINTAVCVALFSLYSVLRKQPSLLSVYFGQRLSQVRSKRHDPFCFERLVPSASWIVKAWEASEDELFAIGGVDAVVFLRAVVFSVRILTVAAIVCLFLVLPLNYNFGIEIEHKQFPDEPLNVFTIGNVKEGSRWLWAHCLALYIITCCACILLYFEYKNITRMRLAYINSSLSHPSHFAVLVRAIPWSREEAYSDTLTKFFTNYYSSSYLLHQMIYQSGTVQKLMSDAEKMYKILRTTHLEQTCGSKFMRCGFCGGTSAASFKILSIEPEISRGRSSFDGSDTRKKECGAALVFFRTRYAALVASEVLQAPSPMSWVTDSAPEPRDVYWSNLCVPYRLLWIRKIAVLVASILFVIFFLIPVVFTQSLVHFEKLKKIFPFLRDIGRRKFVEQVITGYLPSLIFMIFLYFVPPLMIVFSTLEGSISRSSRKRSSCIKVTYFVIWNVFFANILTETAIDHYQNSIMKLGDAKNIPNLLAKAVPSTATFFMTYVLTSGWASLSIELIQPFPLVCNLFYRFILQNKDETTYGTYTFPYHTEVPRVLLFGLLDTERICNEISDRGAVLACGAQHNNILVGANPNNSTGSFRDQRIVNCFKLYHSADCLHATLQRVLQAKVSPAFQKTPAKIIIEMDRQDEQCGRLEEIHQKLQSAYNQFTPISHGLPKTVEQTVMHWDWIVVR
;
A
#
# COMPACT_ATOMS: atom_id res chain seq x y z
N MET A 1 42.01 10.96 39.63
CA MET A 1 43.25 10.61 38.89
C MET A 1 43.07 9.22 38.30
N LEU A 2 43.22 9.06 36.98
CA LEU A 2 43.20 7.76 36.31
C LEU A 2 44.63 7.19 36.24
N SER A 3 44.80 5.87 36.10
CA SER A 3 46.12 5.24 35.97
C SER A 3 46.84 5.68 34.68
N LYS A 4 48.18 5.68 34.67
CA LYS A 4 48.97 6.00 33.47
C LYS A 4 48.57 5.17 32.24
N LYS A 5 48.19 3.90 32.46
CA LYS A 5 47.73 2.99 31.40
C LYS A 5 46.39 3.42 30.82
N ALA A 6 45.46 3.89 31.66
CA ALA A 6 44.14 4.37 31.26
C ALA A 6 44.18 5.76 30.59
N THR A 7 45.18 6.60 30.90
CA THR A 7 45.35 7.93 30.29
C THR A 7 46.28 7.97 29.08
N CYS A 8 46.94 6.85 28.76
CA CYS A 8 47.86 6.77 27.63
C CYS A 8 47.10 6.81 26.30
N LYS A 9 47.60 7.58 25.34
CA LYS A 9 47.05 7.66 23.96
C LYS A 9 47.30 6.40 23.12
N SER A 10 47.99 5.39 23.66
CA SER A 10 48.31 4.14 22.95
C SER A 10 47.14 3.19 22.77
N HIS A 11 45.92 3.53 23.23
CA HIS A 11 44.71 2.76 22.93
C HIS A 11 44.40 2.70 21.42
N GLY A 12 44.86 3.68 20.64
CA GLY A 12 44.60 3.73 19.19
C GLY A 12 43.18 4.18 18.80
N GLN A 13 42.35 4.62 19.76
CA GLN A 13 40.99 5.15 19.51
C GLN A 13 41.00 6.42 18.64
N ASP A 14 42.12 7.14 18.62
CA ASP A 14 42.32 8.36 17.82
C ASP A 14 42.76 8.05 16.38
N SER A 15 42.91 6.78 16.00
CA SER A 15 43.26 6.40 14.61
C SER A 15 42.10 6.68 13.65
N SER A 16 42.44 6.93 12.38
CA SER A 16 41.46 7.17 11.30
C SER A 16 40.45 6.05 11.15
N TYR A 17 40.82 4.82 11.51
CA TYR A 17 39.91 3.68 11.60
C TYR A 17 38.73 3.91 12.55
N PHE A 18 39.01 4.31 13.80
CA PHE A 18 37.96 4.55 14.80
C PHE A 18 37.29 5.91 14.64
N LEU A 19 37.98 6.91 14.09
CA LEU A 19 37.36 8.19 13.74
C LEU A 19 36.25 8.01 12.71
N GLY A 20 36.48 7.20 11.66
CA GLY A 20 35.43 6.90 10.68
C GLY A 20 34.20 6.22 11.31
N TRP A 21 34.42 5.33 12.29
CA TRP A 21 33.35 4.73 13.08
C TRP A 21 32.60 5.76 13.93
N GLN A 22 33.30 6.66 14.62
CA GLN A 22 32.69 7.73 15.43
C GLN A 22 31.87 8.70 14.59
N GLU A 23 32.34 9.07 13.40
CA GLU A 23 31.58 9.92 12.48
C GLU A 23 30.31 9.20 11.99
N TYR A 24 30.40 7.92 11.64
CA TYR A 24 29.24 7.09 11.34
C TYR A 24 28.24 7.04 12.52
N GLU A 25 28.68 6.81 13.75
CA GLU A 25 27.79 6.75 14.93
C GLU A 25 27.04 8.07 15.18
N LYS A 26 27.65 9.22 14.84
CA LYS A 26 27.01 10.54 14.95
C LYS A 26 25.91 10.75 13.92
N ASN A 27 26.04 10.15 12.73
CA ASN A 27 25.12 10.34 11.62
C ASN A 27 24.92 9.03 10.83
N PRO A 28 24.35 7.97 11.41
CA PRO A 28 24.27 6.68 10.73
C PRO A 28 23.22 6.71 9.63
N PHE A 29 23.57 6.19 8.45
CA PHE A 29 22.60 5.99 7.37
C PHE A 29 21.52 5.01 7.79
N ASP A 30 20.27 5.40 7.57
CA ASP A 30 19.10 4.53 7.62
C ASP A 30 18.23 4.89 6.42
N PRO A 31 17.86 3.92 5.56
CA PRO A 31 17.14 4.21 4.31
C PRO A 31 15.83 4.96 4.53
N ILE A 32 15.26 4.87 5.74
CA ILE A 32 13.97 5.47 6.11
C ILE A 32 14.18 6.66 7.06
N ARG A 33 14.94 6.48 8.14
CA ARG A 33 15.09 7.47 9.23
C ARG A 33 16.13 8.54 8.93
N ASN A 34 17.18 8.19 8.18
CA ASN A 34 18.30 9.08 7.88
C ASN A 34 18.94 8.72 6.53
N PRO A 35 18.25 8.96 5.40
CA PRO A 35 18.77 8.61 4.07
C PRO A 35 19.96 9.49 3.66
N SER A 36 20.22 10.58 4.41
CA SER A 36 21.41 11.44 4.29
C SER A 36 22.48 11.12 5.33
N GLY A 37 22.39 9.97 5.99
CA GLY A 37 23.41 9.50 6.92
C GLY A 37 24.61 8.89 6.20
N ILE A 38 25.65 8.61 6.97
CA ILE A 38 26.87 7.97 6.52
C ILE A 38 26.63 6.47 6.38
N ILE A 39 26.90 5.91 5.20
CA ILE A 39 26.79 4.47 4.95
C ILE A 39 28.02 3.77 5.51
N GLN A 40 27.79 2.72 6.29
CA GLN A 40 28.87 1.95 6.92
C GLN A 40 29.47 0.92 5.96
N MET A 41 30.68 1.18 5.47
CA MET A 41 31.51 0.22 4.73
C MET A 41 32.91 0.03 5.36
N GLY A 42 33.14 0.61 6.53
CA GLY A 42 34.40 0.51 7.27
C GLY A 42 34.43 -0.70 8.21
N LEU A 43 33.27 -1.26 8.58
CA LEU A 43 33.17 -2.39 9.51
C LEU A 43 32.88 -3.71 8.79
N ALA A 44 33.64 -4.76 9.11
CA ALA A 44 33.47 -6.09 8.53
C ALA A 44 32.33 -6.87 9.21
N GLU A 45 31.07 -6.49 9.02
CA GLU A 45 29.91 -7.23 9.53
C GLU A 45 29.24 -8.10 8.48
N ASN A 46 28.96 -9.35 8.82
CA ASN A 46 28.25 -10.28 7.94
C ASN A 46 26.78 -10.37 8.36
N GLN A 47 25.92 -9.58 7.72
CA GLN A 47 24.47 -9.58 7.95
C GLN A 47 23.71 -10.38 6.86
N LEU A 48 24.42 -10.98 5.90
CA LEU A 48 23.83 -11.51 4.66
C LEU A 48 22.91 -12.72 4.85
N SER A 49 23.06 -13.47 5.95
CA SER A 49 22.41 -14.77 6.16
C SER A 49 21.61 -14.84 7.48
N PHE A 50 21.15 -13.69 8.00
CA PHE A 50 20.38 -13.63 9.24
C PHE A 50 19.02 -14.34 9.12
N ASP A 51 18.37 -14.23 7.97
CA ASP A 51 17.13 -14.97 7.63
C ASP A 51 17.25 -16.48 7.91
N LEU A 52 18.41 -17.09 7.65
CA LEU A 52 18.64 -18.52 7.91
C LEU A 52 18.67 -18.81 9.41
N LEU A 53 19.38 -17.99 10.18
CA LEU A 53 19.50 -18.12 11.64
C LEU A 53 18.16 -17.85 12.32
N GLU A 54 17.48 -16.78 11.95
CA GLU A 54 16.15 -16.43 12.45
C GLU A 54 15.14 -17.54 12.14
N SER A 55 15.16 -18.09 10.92
CA SER A 55 14.32 -19.23 10.54
C SER A 55 14.62 -20.48 11.36
N TRP A 56 15.89 -20.72 11.70
CA TRP A 56 16.28 -21.83 12.57
C TRP A 56 15.77 -21.63 14.00
N ILE A 57 15.97 -20.44 14.57
CA ILE A 57 15.51 -20.08 15.92
C ILE A 57 13.98 -20.19 16.01
N ALA A 58 13.26 -19.68 15.00
CA ALA A 58 11.80 -19.73 14.93
C ALA A 58 11.24 -21.16 14.91
N ARG A 59 11.97 -22.12 14.31
CA ARG A 59 11.62 -23.55 14.32
C ARG A 59 11.99 -24.25 15.64
N ASN A 60 12.91 -23.69 16.41
CA ASN A 60 13.48 -24.29 17.62
C ASN A 60 13.23 -23.43 18.87
N GLN A 61 11.98 -22.95 19.03
CA GLN A 61 11.62 -22.02 20.11
C GLN A 61 11.82 -22.58 21.52
N GLU A 62 11.67 -23.89 21.69
CA GLU A 62 11.94 -24.55 22.98
C GLU A 62 13.36 -24.27 23.45
N ILE A 63 14.32 -24.26 22.52
CA ILE A 63 15.73 -24.00 22.81
C ILE A 63 15.93 -22.55 23.26
N SER A 64 15.23 -21.62 22.60
CA SER A 64 15.24 -20.19 22.96
C SER A 64 14.60 -19.93 24.32
N GLY A 65 13.61 -20.73 24.70
CA GLY A 65 12.97 -20.73 26.01
C GLY A 65 13.71 -21.55 27.07
N PHE A 66 14.96 -21.94 26.84
CA PHE A 66 15.77 -22.77 27.73
C PHE A 66 15.07 -24.08 28.13
N LYS A 67 14.48 -24.78 27.16
CA LYS A 67 13.87 -26.10 27.35
C LYS A 67 14.64 -27.19 26.59
N LYS A 68 14.66 -28.39 27.17
CA LYS A 68 15.24 -29.60 26.60
C LYS A 68 14.32 -30.77 26.93
N MET A 69 13.82 -31.48 25.91
CA MET A 69 12.87 -32.61 26.07
C MET A 69 11.65 -32.26 26.94
N GLY A 70 11.05 -31.08 26.71
CA GLY A 70 9.88 -30.61 27.47
C GLY A 70 10.18 -30.04 28.87
N GLY A 71 11.36 -30.28 29.45
CA GLY A 71 11.78 -29.74 30.75
C GLY A 71 12.58 -28.44 30.63
N SER A 72 12.50 -27.57 31.65
CA SER A 72 13.33 -26.34 31.71
C SER A 72 14.75 -26.67 32.16
N VAL A 73 15.76 -26.20 31.41
CA VAL A 73 17.18 -26.26 31.79
C VAL A 73 17.65 -24.98 32.48
N PHE A 74 16.74 -24.06 32.81
CA PHE A 74 17.09 -22.78 33.44
C PHE A 74 17.94 -22.95 34.70
N ARG A 75 17.58 -23.91 35.58
CA ARG A 75 18.32 -24.16 36.82
C ARG A 75 19.75 -24.61 36.55
N GLU A 76 20.00 -25.37 35.49
CA GLU A 76 21.35 -25.80 35.10
C GLU A 76 22.17 -24.62 34.55
N LEU A 77 21.54 -23.74 33.76
CA LEU A 77 22.23 -22.60 33.14
C LEU A 77 22.44 -21.41 34.09
N ALA A 78 21.65 -21.30 35.16
CA ALA A 78 21.70 -20.18 36.10
C ALA A 78 22.81 -20.29 37.15
N LEU A 79 23.45 -21.46 37.29
CA LEU A 79 24.52 -21.69 38.25
C LEU A 79 25.89 -21.20 37.72
N PHE A 80 26.86 -21.09 38.63
CA PHE A 80 28.24 -20.74 38.26
C PHE A 80 28.77 -21.68 37.19
N GLN A 81 29.33 -21.08 36.16
CA GLN A 81 29.86 -21.79 35.02
C GLN A 81 31.34 -22.15 35.25
N ASP A 82 31.73 -23.34 34.81
CA ASP A 82 33.13 -23.75 34.70
C ASP A 82 33.90 -22.80 33.76
N TYR A 83 35.11 -22.40 34.16
CA TYR A 83 36.03 -21.58 33.37
C TYR A 83 36.39 -22.22 32.01
N HIS A 84 36.32 -23.55 31.91
CA HIS A 84 36.52 -24.26 30.64
C HIS A 84 35.36 -24.09 29.64
N GLY A 85 34.18 -23.68 30.11
CA GLY A 85 32.96 -23.59 29.30
C GLY A 85 32.15 -24.89 29.26
N LEU A 86 31.00 -24.86 28.60
CA LEU A 86 30.12 -26.03 28.47
C LEU A 86 30.76 -27.08 27.54
N PRO A 87 30.99 -28.33 28.00
CA PRO A 87 31.58 -29.38 27.17
C PRO A 87 30.81 -29.64 25.88
N ALA A 88 29.47 -29.60 25.95
CA ALA A 88 28.61 -29.74 24.78
C ALA A 88 28.87 -28.65 23.74
N PHE A 89 29.09 -27.40 24.17
CA PHE A 89 29.39 -26.32 23.24
C PHE A 89 30.78 -26.48 22.61
N LYS A 90 31.81 -26.78 23.41
CA LYS A 90 33.18 -27.01 22.89
C LYS A 90 33.20 -28.10 21.84
N LYS A 91 32.50 -29.21 22.07
CA LYS A 91 32.38 -30.32 21.12
C LYS A 91 31.77 -29.86 19.79
N GLU A 92 30.62 -29.21 19.83
CA GLU A 92 29.93 -28.76 18.61
C GLU A 92 30.73 -27.68 17.86
N LEU A 93 31.50 -26.88 18.60
CA LEU A 93 32.38 -25.85 18.07
C LEU A 93 33.57 -26.45 17.31
N VAL A 94 34.28 -27.44 17.87
CA VAL A 94 35.39 -28.10 17.16
C VAL A 94 34.92 -28.89 15.93
N GLU A 95 33.71 -29.46 15.99
CA GLU A 95 33.09 -30.10 14.84
C GLU A 95 32.76 -29.07 13.75
N TYR A 96 32.21 -27.91 14.11
CA TYR A 96 31.97 -26.81 13.19
C TYR A 96 33.27 -26.30 12.56
N MET A 97 34.32 -26.09 13.36
CA MET A 97 35.66 -25.68 12.88
C MET A 97 36.23 -26.67 11.86
N SER A 98 36.00 -27.97 12.07
CA SER A 98 36.39 -29.02 11.13
C SER A 98 35.58 -28.94 9.83
N GLU A 99 34.25 -28.74 9.93
CA GLU A 99 33.35 -28.66 8.78
C GLU A 99 33.70 -27.49 7.84
N ILE A 100 33.92 -26.28 8.38
CA ILE A 100 34.30 -25.09 7.58
C ILE A 100 35.70 -25.21 6.96
N ARG A 101 36.53 -26.15 7.45
CA ARG A 101 37.83 -26.54 6.88
C ARG A 101 37.74 -27.81 6.04
N GLN A 102 36.55 -28.15 5.53
CA GLN A 102 36.29 -29.31 4.67
C GLN A 102 36.81 -30.63 5.28
N LYS A 103 36.78 -30.75 6.60
CA LYS A 103 37.24 -31.90 7.40
C LYS A 103 38.72 -32.25 7.24
N GLN A 104 39.55 -31.34 6.73
CA GLN A 104 41.00 -31.55 6.61
C GLN A 104 41.70 -31.49 7.98
N VAL A 105 41.13 -30.76 8.94
CA VAL A 105 41.65 -30.64 10.31
C VAL A 105 40.60 -31.10 11.31
N LYS A 106 41.03 -31.86 12.32
CA LYS A 106 40.25 -32.23 13.50
C LYS A 106 40.86 -31.54 14.72
N PHE A 107 40.01 -31.00 15.57
CA PHE A 107 40.41 -30.30 16.80
C PHE A 107 39.89 -31.08 18.01
N ASP A 108 40.71 -31.10 19.05
CA ASP A 108 40.37 -31.69 20.35
C ASP A 108 39.65 -30.64 21.21
N PRO A 109 38.42 -30.90 21.70
CA PRO A 109 37.69 -29.95 22.53
C PRO A 109 38.40 -29.62 23.85
N ASP A 110 39.27 -30.48 24.38
CA ASP A 110 40.00 -30.21 25.62
C ASP A 110 41.14 -29.21 25.42
N LYS A 111 41.60 -29.06 24.17
CA LYS A 111 42.63 -28.10 23.74
C LYS A 111 42.06 -26.74 23.31
N VAL A 112 40.79 -26.47 23.62
CA VAL A 112 40.11 -25.20 23.32
C VAL A 112 39.89 -24.38 24.59
N VAL A 113 40.23 -23.09 24.53
CA VAL A 113 39.86 -22.08 25.54
C VAL A 113 38.84 -21.13 24.93
N LEU A 114 37.72 -20.91 25.62
CA LEU A 114 36.68 -19.97 25.18
C LEU A 114 36.96 -18.56 25.70
N THR A 115 36.72 -17.54 24.88
CA THR A 115 36.96 -16.14 25.22
C THR A 115 35.82 -15.24 24.72
N ALA A 116 35.68 -14.03 25.27
CA ALA A 116 34.68 -13.05 24.88
C ALA A 116 35.00 -12.37 23.51
N GLY A 117 35.12 -13.17 22.46
CA GLY A 117 35.46 -12.75 21.09
C GLY A 117 36.97 -12.86 20.78
N ALA A 118 37.31 -12.78 19.49
CA ALA A 118 38.70 -12.93 19.03
C ALA A 118 39.64 -11.85 19.59
N THR A 119 39.18 -10.60 19.77
CA THR A 119 39.98 -9.56 20.44
C THR A 119 40.46 -10.01 21.83
N SER A 120 39.59 -10.62 22.64
CA SER A 120 39.98 -11.15 23.96
C SER A 120 40.87 -12.39 23.83
N ALA A 121 40.67 -13.23 22.80
CA ALA A 121 41.59 -14.35 22.52
C ALA A 121 43.00 -13.86 22.19
N ASN A 122 43.11 -12.86 21.32
CA ASN A 122 44.36 -12.27 20.88
C ASN A 122 45.11 -11.64 22.06
N GLU A 123 44.43 -10.82 22.86
CA GLU A 123 45.02 -10.24 24.08
C GLU A 123 45.47 -11.32 25.08
N THR A 124 44.63 -12.34 25.32
CA THR A 124 44.96 -13.45 26.24
C THR A 124 46.21 -14.21 25.77
N LEU A 125 46.34 -14.46 24.46
CA LEU A 125 47.53 -15.08 23.90
C LEU A 125 48.76 -14.23 24.12
N MET A 126 48.68 -12.91 23.90
CA MET A 126 49.82 -12.01 24.13
C MET A 126 50.26 -12.05 25.60
N PHE A 127 49.33 -11.96 26.55
CA PHE A 127 49.67 -12.10 27.98
C PHE A 127 50.27 -13.47 28.35
N CYS A 128 49.91 -14.55 27.64
CA CYS A 128 50.47 -15.87 27.89
C CYS A 128 51.84 -16.10 27.25
N LEU A 129 52.16 -15.35 26.19
CA LEU A 129 53.31 -15.64 25.31
C LEU A 129 54.45 -14.62 25.42
N ALA A 130 54.17 -13.41 25.89
CA ALA A 130 55.12 -12.31 25.87
C ALA A 130 54.99 -11.38 27.08
N GLU A 131 56.12 -10.77 27.42
CA GLU A 131 56.24 -9.73 28.45
C GLU A 131 56.20 -8.32 27.84
N PRO A 132 55.92 -7.27 28.63
CA PRO A 132 56.03 -5.89 28.17
C PRO A 132 57.43 -5.59 27.61
N GLY A 133 57.49 -5.00 26.40
CA GLY A 133 58.74 -4.73 25.69
C GLY A 133 59.24 -5.87 24.79
N GLU A 134 58.57 -7.02 24.76
CA GLU A 134 58.79 -8.05 23.74
C GLU A 134 57.91 -7.82 22.51
N ALA A 135 58.24 -8.43 21.37
CA ALA A 135 57.63 -8.10 20.07
C ALA A 135 57.05 -9.30 19.31
N PHE A 136 56.03 -9.03 18.49
CA PHE A 136 55.51 -9.95 17.47
C PHE A 136 55.66 -9.36 16.07
N LEU A 137 56.02 -10.19 15.10
CA LEU A 137 56.06 -9.82 13.68
C LEU A 137 54.66 -9.94 13.06
N ILE A 138 54.20 -8.94 12.31
CA ILE A 138 52.86 -8.94 11.69
C ILE A 138 52.92 -8.47 10.22
N PRO A 139 52.52 -9.30 9.24
CA PRO A 139 52.42 -8.91 7.83
C PRO A 139 51.51 -7.71 7.59
N THR A 140 51.99 -6.70 6.86
CA THR A 140 51.17 -5.56 6.42
C THR A 140 50.58 -5.78 5.03
N PRO A 141 49.41 -5.22 4.73
CA PRO A 141 48.53 -4.50 5.65
C PRO A 141 47.84 -5.45 6.64
N TYR A 142 47.59 -4.99 7.86
CA TYR A 142 46.90 -5.75 8.91
C TYR A 142 45.72 -4.99 9.51
N TYR A 143 44.91 -5.69 10.31
CA TYR A 143 43.76 -5.11 10.99
C TYR A 143 44.17 -4.00 11.98
N PRO A 144 43.71 -2.74 11.80
CA PRO A 144 44.13 -1.60 12.63
C PRO A 144 43.89 -1.79 14.14
N GLY A 145 42.90 -2.61 14.51
CA GLY A 145 42.62 -2.88 15.91
C GLY A 145 43.70 -3.69 16.63
N PHE A 146 44.66 -4.31 15.92
CA PHE A 146 45.75 -5.04 16.57
C PHE A 146 46.68 -4.14 17.40
N ASP A 147 46.85 -2.88 17.03
CA ASP A 147 47.62 -1.93 17.86
C ASP A 147 47.00 -1.80 19.26
N ARG A 148 45.66 -1.78 19.34
CA ARG A 148 44.94 -1.79 20.61
C ARG A 148 44.97 -3.18 21.25
N ASP A 149 44.57 -4.19 20.50
CA ASP A 149 44.27 -5.54 21.01
C ASP A 149 45.53 -6.26 21.51
N LEU A 150 46.68 -6.02 20.86
CA LEU A 150 47.94 -6.70 21.16
C LEU A 150 48.92 -5.86 21.96
N LYS A 151 48.86 -4.52 21.96
CA LYS A 151 49.86 -3.64 22.62
C LYS A 151 49.32 -2.94 23.86
N TRP A 152 48.10 -2.38 23.79
CA TRP A 152 47.65 -1.37 24.75
C TRP A 152 47.71 -1.85 26.20
N ARG A 153 47.22 -3.06 26.49
CA ARG A 153 47.21 -3.62 27.86
C ARG A 153 48.44 -4.46 28.19
N THR A 154 48.89 -5.28 27.26
CA THR A 154 50.02 -6.23 27.39
C THR A 154 51.38 -5.54 27.43
N GLY A 155 51.54 -4.38 26.77
CA GLY A 155 52.85 -3.74 26.57
C GLY A 155 53.74 -4.42 25.53
N VAL A 156 53.19 -5.36 24.75
CA VAL A 156 53.89 -6.02 23.64
C VAL A 156 54.00 -5.06 22.46
N GLU A 157 55.10 -5.13 21.71
CA GLU A 157 55.34 -4.34 20.50
C GLU A 157 54.98 -5.12 19.22
N ILE A 158 54.59 -4.39 18.19
CA ILE A 158 54.30 -4.94 16.85
C ILE A 158 55.42 -4.47 15.92
N ILE A 159 56.05 -5.41 15.22
CA ILE A 159 57.01 -5.13 14.15
C ILE A 159 56.39 -5.51 12.81
N PRO A 160 56.08 -4.51 11.95
CA PRO A 160 55.50 -4.76 10.64
C PRO A 160 56.41 -5.59 9.74
N VAL A 161 55.86 -6.63 9.12
CA VAL A 161 56.49 -7.36 8.00
C VAL A 161 55.94 -6.73 6.72
N HIS A 162 56.70 -5.79 6.15
CA HIS A 162 56.25 -5.00 5.02
C HIS A 162 56.05 -5.85 3.75
N CYS A 163 54.81 -5.96 3.30
CA CYS A 163 54.46 -6.59 2.01
C CYS A 163 54.00 -5.52 1.02
N HIS A 164 54.28 -5.72 -0.27
CA HIS A 164 54.14 -4.70 -1.31
C HIS A 164 53.08 -5.06 -2.36
N SER A 165 52.44 -4.07 -2.98
CA SER A 165 51.44 -4.36 -4.03
C SER A 165 52.05 -4.99 -5.28
N SER A 166 53.35 -4.79 -5.52
CA SER A 166 54.09 -5.36 -6.66
C SER A 166 54.02 -6.89 -6.73
N ASN A 167 53.86 -7.56 -5.58
CA ASN A 167 53.68 -9.01 -5.50
C ASN A 167 52.30 -9.42 -4.98
N ASN A 168 51.31 -8.52 -4.97
CA ASN A 168 49.98 -8.70 -4.37
C ASN A 168 49.99 -8.88 -2.85
N PHE A 169 50.89 -8.18 -2.14
CA PHE A 169 51.03 -8.22 -0.68
C PHE A 169 51.32 -9.63 -0.13
N ARG A 170 52.12 -10.41 -0.86
CA ARG A 170 52.53 -11.77 -0.48
C ARG A 170 53.69 -11.73 0.50
N ILE A 171 53.70 -12.65 1.46
CA ILE A 171 54.78 -12.78 2.45
C ILE A 171 56.00 -13.41 1.77
N THR A 172 57.18 -12.83 2.01
CA THR A 172 58.45 -13.30 1.45
C THR A 172 59.49 -13.55 2.54
N ASP A 173 60.49 -14.38 2.23
CA ASP A 173 61.58 -14.70 3.17
C ASP A 173 62.39 -13.44 3.52
N SER A 174 62.66 -12.58 2.54
CA SER A 174 63.34 -11.30 2.74
C SER A 174 62.55 -10.39 3.68
N SER A 175 61.23 -10.23 3.45
CA SER A 175 60.40 -9.38 4.32
C SER A 175 60.38 -9.83 5.78
N LEU A 176 60.41 -11.15 6.05
CA LEU A 176 60.47 -11.67 7.41
C LEU A 176 61.82 -11.39 8.08
N LYS A 177 62.92 -11.64 7.35
CA LYS A 177 64.28 -11.40 7.84
C LYS A 177 64.52 -9.93 8.12
N GLU A 178 64.09 -9.04 7.22
CA GLU A 178 64.18 -7.58 7.39
C GLU A 178 63.44 -7.12 8.65
N ALA A 179 62.19 -7.57 8.84
CA ALA A 179 61.42 -7.24 10.05
C ALA A 179 62.08 -7.78 11.33
N TYR A 180 62.66 -8.99 11.28
CA TYR A 180 63.37 -9.55 12.42
C TYR A 180 64.65 -8.77 12.75
N THR A 181 65.45 -8.41 11.74
CA THR A 181 66.62 -7.53 11.91
C THR A 181 66.22 -6.14 12.42
N GLN A 182 65.10 -5.59 11.96
CA GLN A 182 64.57 -4.34 12.49
C GLN A 182 64.22 -4.46 13.98
N ALA A 183 63.60 -5.56 14.41
CA ALA A 183 63.32 -5.81 15.82
C ALA A 183 64.61 -5.89 16.65
N GLN A 184 65.65 -6.55 16.13
CA GLN A 184 66.97 -6.62 16.76
C GLN A 184 67.62 -5.23 16.89
N ASN A 185 67.51 -4.39 15.85
CA ASN A 185 68.03 -3.02 15.87
C ASN A 185 67.30 -2.11 16.87
N LEU A 186 66.06 -2.44 17.21
CA LEU A 186 65.27 -1.77 18.25
C LEU A 186 65.47 -2.40 19.64
N GLU A 187 66.40 -3.35 19.78
CA GLU A 187 66.67 -4.11 21.00
C GLU A 187 65.45 -4.88 21.55
N LEU A 188 64.54 -5.28 20.66
CA LEU A 188 63.32 -6.01 21.01
C LEU A 188 63.50 -7.53 20.84
N ASN A 189 63.06 -8.28 21.84
CA ASN A 189 63.03 -9.75 21.76
C ASN A 189 61.77 -10.22 21.01
N VAL A 190 61.94 -10.86 19.86
CA VAL A 190 60.82 -11.37 19.05
C VAL A 190 60.31 -12.69 19.60
N LYS A 191 59.03 -12.75 19.96
CA LYS A 191 58.38 -13.93 20.55
C LYS A 191 57.59 -14.75 19.57
N GLY A 192 57.18 -14.17 18.45
CA GLY A 192 56.43 -14.90 17.45
C GLY A 192 56.05 -14.07 16.24
N ILE A 193 55.38 -14.76 15.32
CA ILE A 193 54.70 -14.16 14.18
C ILE A 193 53.19 -14.27 14.41
N PHE A 194 52.49 -13.17 14.24
CA PHE A 194 51.03 -13.13 14.26
C PHE A 194 50.53 -12.92 12.83
N ILE A 195 49.75 -13.87 12.31
CA ILE A 195 49.14 -13.80 10.98
C ILE A 195 47.62 -13.80 11.08
N THR A 196 46.96 -13.21 10.10
CA THR A 196 45.52 -13.36 9.89
C THR A 196 45.29 -14.06 8.56
N ASN A 197 44.66 -15.23 8.58
CA ASN A 197 44.43 -16.05 7.41
C ASN A 197 43.03 -16.69 7.49
N PRO A 198 42.06 -16.31 6.64
CA PRO A 198 42.19 -15.33 5.55
C PRO A 198 42.45 -13.89 6.02
N SER A 199 43.18 -13.11 5.20
CA SER A 199 43.71 -11.80 5.57
C SER A 199 42.64 -10.73 5.74
N ASN A 200 42.81 -9.91 6.79
CA ASN A 200 42.17 -8.63 6.97
C ASN A 200 43.27 -7.56 6.96
N PRO A 201 43.34 -6.70 5.93
CA PRO A 201 42.24 -6.24 5.08
C PRO A 201 42.19 -6.79 3.64
N LEU A 202 43.04 -7.74 3.25
CA LEU A 202 43.20 -8.12 1.84
C LEU A 202 42.08 -9.01 1.27
N GLY A 203 41.43 -9.82 2.11
CA GLY A 203 40.41 -10.79 1.67
C GLY A 203 41.00 -11.99 0.92
N THR A 204 42.30 -12.24 1.11
CA THR A 204 43.04 -13.33 0.46
C THR A 204 43.44 -14.41 1.46
N THR A 205 43.48 -15.66 1.00
CA THR A 205 44.06 -16.78 1.77
C THR A 205 45.55 -16.95 1.48
N LEU A 206 46.33 -17.29 2.50
CA LEU A 206 47.74 -17.66 2.34
C LEU A 206 47.88 -18.98 1.56
N THR A 207 48.92 -19.05 0.74
CA THR A 207 49.28 -20.29 0.03
C THR A 207 50.03 -21.26 0.94
N LEU A 208 50.09 -22.53 0.53
CA LEU A 208 50.90 -23.54 1.24
C LEU A 208 52.38 -23.14 1.30
N ASN A 209 52.91 -22.48 0.26
CA ASN A 209 54.29 -22.01 0.24
C ASN A 209 54.54 -20.92 1.29
N GLU A 210 53.63 -19.94 1.41
CA GLU A 210 53.71 -18.89 2.42
C GLU A 210 53.59 -19.46 3.84
N LEU A 211 52.65 -20.40 4.07
CA LEU A 211 52.53 -21.10 5.36
C LEU A 211 53.79 -21.90 5.70
N ASN A 212 54.37 -22.56 4.70
CA ASN A 212 55.62 -23.31 4.85
C ASN A 212 56.77 -22.39 5.25
N LEU A 213 56.90 -21.25 4.57
CA LEU A 213 57.91 -20.24 4.85
C LEU A 213 57.81 -19.71 6.30
N LEU A 214 56.59 -19.44 6.77
CA LEU A 214 56.34 -19.04 8.16
C LEU A 214 56.70 -20.14 9.17
N ILE A 215 56.39 -21.40 8.85
CA ILE A 215 56.74 -22.55 9.70
C ILE A 215 58.27 -22.72 9.79
N ASP A 216 58.99 -22.63 8.67
CA ASP A 216 60.44 -22.75 8.63
C ASP A 216 61.10 -21.62 9.43
N PHE A 217 60.64 -20.39 9.23
CA PHE A 217 61.12 -19.23 9.97
C PHE A 217 60.90 -19.40 11.48
N ALA A 218 59.70 -19.83 11.90
CA ALA A 218 59.42 -20.04 13.31
C ALA A 218 60.25 -21.19 13.92
N ILE A 219 60.55 -22.25 13.16
CA ILE A 219 61.45 -23.32 13.60
C ILE A 219 62.86 -22.78 13.82
N ASN A 220 63.39 -22.05 12.85
CA ASN A 220 64.77 -21.54 12.86
C ASN A 220 65.01 -20.54 13.99
N GLU A 221 64.10 -19.57 14.16
CA GLU A 221 64.24 -18.53 15.18
C GLU A 221 63.69 -18.96 16.56
N ASN A 222 63.16 -20.18 16.67
CA ASN A 222 62.55 -20.73 17.88
C ASN A 222 61.43 -19.84 18.49
N ILE A 223 60.60 -19.23 17.63
CA ILE A 223 59.50 -18.33 18.02
C ILE A 223 58.10 -18.94 17.83
N HIS A 224 57.04 -18.32 18.35
CA HIS A 224 55.65 -18.78 18.22
C HIS A 224 55.00 -18.39 16.90
N ILE A 225 53.94 -19.10 16.49
CA ILE A 225 53.02 -18.66 15.43
C ILE A 225 51.61 -18.56 16.02
N VAL A 226 51.03 -17.37 15.94
CA VAL A 226 49.61 -17.14 16.21
C VAL A 226 48.90 -16.96 14.86
N SER A 227 47.98 -17.86 14.54
CA SER A 227 47.18 -17.82 13.32
C SER A 227 45.75 -17.43 13.65
N ASP A 228 45.40 -16.17 13.41
CA ASP A 228 44.02 -15.69 13.49
C ASP A 228 43.24 -16.14 12.24
N GLU A 229 42.48 -17.22 12.41
CA GLU A 229 41.68 -17.88 11.38
C GLU A 229 40.19 -17.46 11.43
N ILE A 230 39.89 -16.26 11.94
CA ILE A 230 38.52 -15.73 12.14
C ILE A 230 37.64 -15.64 10.89
N TYR A 231 38.22 -15.57 9.69
CA TYR A 231 37.47 -15.45 8.43
C TYR A 231 37.29 -16.80 7.69
N THR A 232 37.61 -17.92 8.31
CA THR A 232 37.58 -19.25 7.66
C THR A 232 36.22 -19.57 7.02
N GLY A 233 35.11 -19.26 7.68
CA GLY A 233 33.75 -19.49 7.19
C GLY A 233 33.28 -18.51 6.10
N THR A 234 34.14 -17.59 5.67
CA THR A 234 33.84 -16.57 4.65
C THR A 234 34.56 -16.82 3.32
N VAL A 235 35.18 -17.98 3.14
CA VAL A 235 35.88 -18.35 1.90
C VAL A 235 34.86 -18.79 0.85
N PHE A 236 34.86 -18.12 -0.30
CA PHE A 236 33.82 -18.31 -1.32
C PHE A 236 34.39 -18.58 -2.73
N ASP A 237 35.71 -18.47 -2.93
CA ASP A 237 36.35 -18.80 -4.20
C ASP A 237 37.70 -19.54 -4.02
N SER A 238 38.26 -20.00 -5.14
CA SER A 238 39.59 -20.61 -5.19
C SER A 238 40.72 -19.55 -5.12
N PRO A 239 41.89 -19.87 -4.54
CA PRO A 239 42.26 -21.13 -3.92
C PRO A 239 41.51 -21.39 -2.61
N ARG A 240 41.42 -22.65 -2.17
CA ARG A 240 40.79 -22.96 -0.88
C ARG A 240 41.64 -22.45 0.28
N PHE A 241 40.99 -22.26 1.41
CA PHE A 241 41.68 -22.05 2.68
C PHE A 241 42.48 -23.28 3.12
N ILE A 242 43.67 -23.03 3.68
CA ILE A 242 44.56 -24.01 4.31
C ILE A 242 44.86 -23.49 5.72
N SER A 243 44.50 -24.27 6.74
CA SER A 243 44.84 -23.95 8.13
C SER A 243 46.32 -24.19 8.40
N ILE A 244 46.92 -23.46 9.34
CA ILE A 244 48.33 -23.67 9.73
C ILE A 244 48.56 -25.11 10.24
N ILE A 245 47.58 -25.70 10.93
CA ILE A 245 47.63 -27.09 11.40
C ILE A 245 47.58 -28.08 10.22
N GLU A 246 46.85 -27.75 9.16
CA GLU A 246 46.82 -28.56 7.95
C GLU A 246 48.20 -28.57 7.26
N ALA A 247 48.82 -27.39 7.12
CA ALA A 247 50.17 -27.26 6.56
C ALA A 247 51.21 -28.06 7.37
N LEU A 248 51.14 -28.02 8.70
CA LEU A 248 52.00 -28.85 9.57
C LEU A 248 51.82 -30.36 9.35
N LYS A 249 50.56 -30.82 9.18
CA LYS A 249 50.28 -32.24 8.88
C LYS A 249 50.83 -32.65 7.52
N MET A 250 50.72 -31.80 6.51
CA MET A 250 51.21 -32.07 5.16
C MET A 250 52.74 -32.25 5.13
N ARG A 251 53.48 -31.58 6.01
CA ARG A 251 54.94 -31.73 6.15
C ARG A 251 55.37 -33.07 6.78
N LYS A 252 54.43 -33.90 7.28
CA LYS A 252 54.71 -35.17 7.97
C LYS A 252 55.74 -35.04 9.11
N LEU A 253 55.83 -33.87 9.75
CA LEU A 253 56.69 -33.66 10.91
C LEU A 253 56.19 -34.53 12.07
N ASN A 254 57.10 -35.31 12.68
CA ASN A 254 56.73 -36.19 13.78
C ASN A 254 56.24 -35.36 14.99
N PRO A 255 54.95 -35.48 15.41
CA PRO A 255 54.37 -34.66 16.48
C PRO A 255 55.09 -34.80 17.82
N LYS A 256 55.71 -35.95 18.08
CA LYS A 256 56.46 -36.21 19.33
C LYS A 256 57.89 -35.66 19.33
N ARG A 257 58.44 -35.27 18.16
CA ARG A 257 59.82 -34.77 18.01
C ARG A 257 59.91 -33.30 17.59
N ALA A 258 58.88 -32.75 16.94
CA ALA A 258 58.92 -31.37 16.46
C ALA A 258 58.33 -30.38 17.48
N SER A 259 59.19 -29.57 18.11
CA SER A 259 58.80 -28.54 19.11
C SER A 259 57.85 -27.47 18.58
N ILE A 260 57.67 -27.37 17.26
CA ILE A 260 56.80 -26.36 16.64
C ILE A 260 55.31 -26.61 16.95
N TRP A 261 54.87 -27.86 17.16
CA TRP A 261 53.46 -28.16 17.44
C TRP A 261 52.93 -27.50 18.71
N SER A 262 53.79 -27.29 19.72
CA SER A 262 53.46 -26.59 20.96
C SER A 262 53.66 -25.07 20.88
N ARG A 263 54.14 -24.55 19.74
CA ARG A 263 54.35 -23.12 19.47
C ARG A 263 53.39 -22.53 18.43
N VAL A 264 52.49 -23.35 17.88
CA VAL A 264 51.43 -22.90 16.96
C VAL A 264 50.10 -22.81 17.70
N HIS A 265 49.46 -21.64 17.60
CA HIS A 265 48.21 -21.31 18.28
C HIS A 265 47.22 -20.74 17.26
N ILE A 266 45.96 -21.18 17.32
CA ILE A 266 44.90 -20.70 16.42
C ILE A 266 43.91 -19.84 17.20
N VAL A 267 43.49 -18.74 16.60
CA VAL A 267 42.35 -17.95 17.05
C VAL A 267 41.20 -18.10 16.07
N CYS A 268 39.99 -18.29 16.58
CA CYS A 268 38.77 -18.42 15.78
C CYS A 268 37.59 -17.71 16.46
N SER A 269 36.53 -17.42 15.70
CA SER A 269 35.32 -16.79 16.22
C SER A 269 34.11 -17.03 15.33
N LEU A 270 32.92 -17.09 15.91
CA LEU A 270 31.66 -17.13 15.15
C LEU A 270 31.20 -15.76 14.63
N SER A 271 31.96 -14.70 14.95
CA SER A 271 31.59 -13.32 14.63
C SER A 271 31.43 -13.07 13.14
N LYS A 272 32.29 -13.68 12.31
CA LYS A 272 32.32 -13.48 10.85
C LYS A 272 31.75 -14.68 10.12
N ASP A 273 32.09 -15.87 10.62
CA ASP A 273 31.63 -17.16 10.11
C ASP A 273 30.10 -17.31 10.11
N LEU A 274 29.43 -16.95 11.23
CA LEU A 274 27.96 -16.98 11.36
C LEU A 274 27.32 -15.59 11.38
N GLY A 275 28.10 -14.51 11.27
CA GLY A 275 27.58 -13.15 11.37
C GLY A 275 27.09 -12.78 12.77
N LEU A 276 27.65 -13.37 13.82
CA LEU A 276 27.19 -13.18 15.21
C LEU A 276 28.19 -12.40 16.09
N PRO A 277 28.67 -11.19 15.70
CA PRO A 277 29.68 -10.47 16.47
C PRO A 277 29.18 -10.06 17.86
N GLY A 278 27.86 -9.79 18.00
CA GLY A 278 27.23 -9.42 19.27
C GLY A 278 27.16 -10.55 20.31
N PHE A 279 27.30 -11.82 19.90
CA PHE A 279 27.36 -12.95 20.83
C PHE A 279 28.73 -13.08 21.52
N ARG A 280 29.73 -12.32 21.07
CA ARG A 280 31.08 -12.25 21.68
C ARG A 280 31.73 -13.63 21.87
N ILE A 281 31.70 -14.46 20.82
CA ILE A 281 32.28 -15.81 20.87
C ILE A 281 33.68 -15.81 20.26
N GLY A 282 34.69 -16.06 21.06
CA GLY A 282 36.07 -16.27 20.63
C GLY A 282 36.60 -17.59 21.17
N MET A 283 37.67 -18.09 20.55
CA MET A 283 38.36 -19.26 21.06
C MET A 283 39.83 -19.28 20.68
N ILE A 284 40.63 -19.88 21.56
CA ILE A 284 42.04 -20.21 21.36
C ILE A 284 42.14 -21.73 21.26
N TYR A 285 42.86 -22.22 20.26
CA TYR A 285 43.25 -23.63 20.15
C TYR A 285 44.78 -23.76 20.17
N SER A 286 45.29 -24.66 21.02
CA SER A 286 46.74 -24.88 21.18
C SER A 286 47.02 -26.30 21.64
N ASN A 287 48.08 -26.92 21.11
CA ASN A 287 48.56 -28.22 21.62
C ASN A 287 49.46 -28.10 22.85
N ASN A 288 49.72 -26.87 23.32
CA ASN A 288 50.54 -26.61 24.50
C ASN A 288 49.67 -26.56 25.76
N ASP A 289 49.76 -27.60 26.59
CA ASP A 289 48.96 -27.73 27.81
C ASP A 289 49.21 -26.64 28.84
N THR A 290 50.45 -26.16 28.95
CA THR A 290 50.80 -25.05 29.84
C THR A 290 50.10 -23.77 29.40
N LEU A 291 50.07 -23.50 28.08
CA LEU A 291 49.36 -22.35 27.53
C LEU A 291 47.84 -22.48 27.70
N ILE A 292 47.26 -23.66 27.46
CA ILE A 292 45.82 -23.90 27.66
C ILE A 292 45.44 -23.64 29.12
N ALA A 293 46.24 -24.15 30.08
CA ALA A 293 45.99 -23.92 31.50
C ALA A 293 46.12 -22.43 31.88
N ALA A 294 47.12 -21.71 31.36
CA ALA A 294 47.30 -20.28 31.59
C ALA A 294 46.15 -19.46 31.00
N ALA A 295 45.85 -19.67 29.71
CA ALA A 295 44.78 -18.97 29.00
C ALA A 295 43.40 -19.22 29.62
N THR A 296 43.12 -20.44 30.12
CA THR A 296 41.86 -20.74 30.83
C THR A 296 41.74 -19.94 32.13
N LYS A 297 42.84 -19.76 32.88
CA LYS A 297 42.82 -18.91 34.09
C LYS A 297 42.56 -17.45 33.71
N MET A 298 43.17 -16.98 32.62
CA MET A 298 43.01 -15.62 32.13
C MET A 298 41.61 -15.34 31.57
N SER A 299 40.96 -16.32 30.93
CA SER A 299 39.62 -16.17 30.34
C SER A 299 38.53 -15.96 31.40
N SER A 300 38.82 -16.18 32.69
CA SER A 300 37.89 -15.91 33.80
C SER A 300 37.35 -14.47 33.82
N PHE A 301 38.10 -13.50 33.28
CA PHE A 301 37.68 -12.09 33.17
C PHE A 301 36.86 -11.78 31.89
N GLY A 302 36.64 -12.77 31.03
CA GLY A 302 35.97 -12.63 29.74
C GLY A 302 35.20 -13.89 29.35
N LEU A 303 34.47 -14.48 30.29
CA LEU A 303 33.68 -15.69 30.05
C LEU A 303 32.48 -15.41 29.14
N ILE A 304 32.20 -16.36 28.25
CA ILE A 304 30.99 -16.36 27.43
C ILE A 304 29.84 -16.91 28.28
N SER A 305 28.69 -16.22 28.29
CA SER A 305 27.54 -16.65 29.10
C SER A 305 27.05 -18.07 28.77
N SER A 306 26.64 -18.81 29.80
CA SER A 306 26.12 -20.19 29.69
C SER A 306 24.93 -20.28 28.73
N GLN A 307 24.09 -19.24 28.66
CA GLN A 307 22.95 -19.17 27.75
C GLN A 307 23.38 -19.07 26.29
N SER A 308 24.41 -18.26 25.99
CA SER A 308 24.96 -18.13 24.64
C SER A 308 25.60 -19.43 24.19
N GLN A 309 26.37 -20.07 25.07
CA GLN A 309 26.99 -21.37 24.80
C GLN A 309 25.95 -22.46 24.58
N PHE A 310 24.88 -22.49 25.38
CA PHE A 310 23.79 -23.44 25.21
C PHE A 310 23.08 -23.27 23.86
N LEU A 311 22.64 -22.05 23.53
CA LEU A 311 21.95 -21.78 22.27
C LEU A 311 22.82 -22.15 21.06
N LEU A 312 24.08 -21.70 21.06
CA LEU A 312 25.00 -21.97 19.96
C LEU A 312 25.39 -23.44 19.86
N SER A 313 25.48 -24.18 20.99
CA SER A 313 25.67 -25.63 20.94
C SER A 313 24.56 -26.33 20.17
N LYS A 314 23.31 -25.83 20.27
CA LYS A 314 22.18 -26.39 19.55
C LYS A 314 22.16 -26.01 18.07
N ILE A 315 22.51 -24.76 17.75
CA ILE A 315 22.63 -24.30 16.36
C ILE A 315 23.72 -25.11 15.65
N LEU A 316 24.90 -25.21 16.25
CA LEU A 316 26.05 -25.93 15.69
C LEU A 316 25.85 -27.45 15.66
N GLY A 317 25.04 -27.98 16.59
CA GLY A 317 24.64 -29.39 16.63
C GLY A 317 23.73 -29.81 15.46
N ASP A 318 22.98 -28.88 14.87
CA ASP A 318 22.18 -29.17 13.68
C ASP A 318 23.07 -29.19 12.42
N LYS A 319 23.62 -30.38 12.12
CA LYS A 319 24.52 -30.57 10.98
C LYS A 319 23.88 -30.27 9.63
N LYS A 320 22.55 -30.43 9.51
CA LYS A 320 21.84 -30.12 8.27
C LYS A 320 21.77 -28.61 8.08
N PHE A 321 21.41 -27.89 9.14
CA PHE A 321 21.40 -26.43 9.14
C PHE A 321 22.79 -25.86 8.85
N VAL A 322 23.82 -26.29 9.58
CA VAL A 322 25.20 -25.79 9.43
C VAL A 322 25.69 -25.92 7.99
N ARG A 323 25.55 -27.09 7.37
CA ARG A 323 25.97 -27.30 5.96
C ARG A 323 25.24 -26.38 5.00
N ASN A 324 23.93 -26.21 5.19
CA ASN A 324 23.14 -25.31 4.36
C ASN A 324 23.56 -23.85 4.55
N TYR A 325 23.78 -23.44 5.81
CA TYR A 325 24.23 -22.10 6.15
C TYR A 325 25.58 -21.79 5.50
N VAL A 326 26.60 -22.63 5.70
CA VAL A 326 27.95 -22.41 5.14
C VAL A 326 27.91 -22.30 3.62
N LYS A 327 27.17 -23.20 2.95
CA LYS A 327 27.01 -23.18 1.49
C LYS A 327 26.34 -21.90 1.00
N GLU A 328 25.22 -21.54 1.61
CA GLU A 328 24.42 -20.38 1.18
C GLU A 328 25.11 -19.06 1.52
N ASN A 329 25.73 -18.96 2.68
CA ASN A 329 26.54 -17.81 3.08
C ASN A 329 27.70 -17.58 2.09
N GLY A 330 28.44 -18.63 1.73
CA GLY A 330 29.49 -18.56 0.70
C GLY A 330 28.95 -18.11 -0.67
N ARG A 331 27.79 -18.60 -1.09
CA ARG A 331 27.13 -18.17 -2.34
C ARG A 331 26.75 -16.69 -2.31
N ARG A 332 26.16 -16.22 -1.20
CA ARG A 332 25.74 -14.82 -1.00
C ARG A 332 26.94 -13.88 -0.95
N LEU A 333 28.01 -14.26 -0.25
CA LEU A 333 29.28 -13.53 -0.21
C LEU A 333 29.91 -13.41 -1.60
N LYS A 334 29.99 -14.50 -2.37
CA LYS A 334 30.50 -14.46 -3.75
C LYS A 334 29.71 -13.52 -4.64
N LYS A 335 28.38 -13.58 -4.57
CA LYS A 335 27.49 -12.70 -5.34
C LYS A 335 27.75 -11.23 -4.97
N ARG A 336 27.83 -10.92 -3.68
CA ARG A 336 28.02 -9.55 -3.18
C ARG A 336 29.40 -8.99 -3.53
N GLN A 337 30.45 -9.79 -3.36
CA GLN A 337 31.81 -9.41 -3.78
C GLN A 337 31.87 -9.12 -5.28
N LYS A 338 31.22 -9.96 -6.10
CA LYS A 338 31.17 -9.75 -7.56
C LYS A 338 30.51 -8.42 -7.93
N ILE A 339 29.40 -8.05 -7.29
CA ILE A 339 28.69 -6.77 -7.51
C ILE A 339 29.58 -5.59 -7.13
N LEU A 340 30.20 -5.63 -5.94
CA LEU A 340 31.08 -4.54 -5.49
C LEU A 340 32.29 -4.36 -6.42
N VAL A 341 32.92 -5.46 -6.83
CA VAL A 341 34.11 -5.44 -7.70
C VAL A 341 33.75 -5.09 -9.15
N SER A 342 32.55 -5.47 -9.66
CA SER A 342 32.10 -5.03 -10.99
C SER A 342 31.86 -3.53 -11.00
N GLY A 343 31.06 -3.01 -10.06
CA GLY A 343 30.76 -1.57 -9.98
C GLY A 343 32.02 -0.71 -9.82
N LEU A 344 32.97 -1.10 -8.94
CA LEU A 344 34.25 -0.38 -8.79
C LEU A 344 35.07 -0.38 -10.08
N ARG A 345 35.12 -1.51 -10.79
CA ARG A 345 35.85 -1.62 -12.05
C ARG A 345 35.22 -0.81 -13.18
N GLU A 346 33.89 -0.72 -13.24
CA GLU A 346 33.17 0.08 -14.24
C GLU A 346 33.50 1.57 -14.12
N VAL A 347 33.67 2.07 -12.89
CA VAL A 347 34.12 3.45 -12.63
C VAL A 347 35.65 3.61 -12.67
N GLY A 348 36.38 2.59 -13.11
CA GLY A 348 37.83 2.64 -13.30
C GLY A 348 38.67 2.51 -12.03
N ILE A 349 38.10 2.04 -10.92
CA ILE A 349 38.78 1.81 -9.63
C ILE A 349 39.13 0.31 -9.49
N PRO A 350 40.41 -0.08 -9.62
CA PRO A 350 40.82 -1.47 -9.47
C PRO A 350 40.74 -1.98 -8.03
N CYS A 351 40.63 -3.30 -7.89
CA CYS A 351 40.63 -3.99 -6.60
C CYS A 351 41.59 -5.18 -6.64
N LEU A 352 42.23 -5.48 -5.50
CA LEU A 352 42.96 -6.72 -5.32
C LEU A 352 42.00 -7.92 -5.44
N LYS A 353 42.43 -8.95 -6.17
CA LYS A 353 41.63 -10.16 -6.34
C LYS A 353 41.54 -10.94 -5.01
N SER A 354 40.36 -10.92 -4.40
CA SER A 354 40.03 -11.65 -3.17
C SER A 354 39.27 -12.95 -3.45
N ASN A 355 39.43 -13.93 -2.56
CA ASN A 355 38.72 -15.22 -2.57
C ASN A 355 37.94 -15.50 -1.26
N SER A 356 38.00 -14.55 -0.32
CA SER A 356 37.44 -14.69 1.02
C SER A 356 37.19 -13.32 1.65
N GLY A 357 36.60 -13.31 2.86
CA GLY A 357 36.41 -12.10 3.65
C GLY A 357 35.13 -11.34 3.29
N LEU A 358 34.96 -10.20 3.98
CA LEU A 358 33.76 -9.36 3.91
C LEU A 358 34.06 -8.01 3.25
N PHE A 359 35.23 -7.85 2.64
CA PHE A 359 35.76 -6.59 2.17
C PHE A 359 36.62 -6.78 0.91
N CYS A 360 36.84 -5.68 0.20
CA CYS A 360 37.76 -5.57 -0.91
C CYS A 360 38.88 -4.60 -0.55
N TRP A 361 40.09 -4.91 -1.01
CA TRP A 361 41.24 -4.01 -0.94
C TRP A 361 41.32 -3.23 -2.24
N VAL A 362 41.01 -1.94 -2.17
CA VAL A 362 40.69 -1.08 -3.32
C VAL A 362 41.85 -0.12 -3.59
N ASP A 363 42.23 0.00 -4.86
CA ASP A 363 43.29 0.90 -5.31
C ASP A 363 42.68 2.21 -5.82
N MET A 364 42.83 3.26 -5.03
CA MET A 364 42.35 4.62 -5.33
C MET A 364 43.50 5.59 -5.63
N ARG A 365 44.72 5.10 -5.93
CA ARG A 365 45.90 5.95 -6.19
C ARG A 365 45.65 7.00 -7.28
N LYS A 366 44.86 6.65 -8.31
CA LYS A 366 44.47 7.56 -9.40
C LYS A 366 43.58 8.74 -8.97
N LEU A 367 43.02 8.68 -7.77
CA LEU A 367 42.17 9.74 -7.21
C LEU A 367 42.94 10.65 -6.25
N LEU A 368 44.23 10.40 -6.03
CA LEU A 368 45.08 11.24 -5.19
C LEU A 368 45.66 12.40 -6.01
N ASP A 369 45.77 13.56 -5.37
CA ASP A 369 46.45 14.73 -5.95
C ASP A 369 47.98 14.54 -5.98
N SER A 370 48.52 13.74 -5.06
CA SER A 370 49.92 13.32 -4.97
C SER A 370 50.03 11.93 -4.32
N GLU A 371 51.11 11.18 -4.58
CA GLU A 371 51.35 9.87 -3.97
C GLU A 371 51.86 9.99 -2.52
N THR A 372 51.10 10.61 -1.64
CA THR A 372 51.42 10.76 -0.20
C THR A 372 50.27 10.35 0.72
N PHE A 373 50.57 10.01 1.97
CA PHE A 373 49.54 9.65 2.96
C PHE A 373 48.67 10.83 3.35
N GLU A 374 49.18 12.07 3.26
CA GLU A 374 48.40 13.28 3.45
C GLU A 374 47.28 13.38 2.40
N ALA A 375 47.62 13.12 1.12
CA ALA A 375 46.65 13.09 0.04
C ALA A 375 45.62 11.94 0.22
N GLU A 376 46.05 10.77 0.69
CA GLU A 376 45.14 9.67 1.05
C GLU A 376 44.13 10.09 2.13
N MET A 377 44.61 10.78 3.17
CA MET A 377 43.78 11.27 4.26
C MET A 377 42.87 12.42 3.86
N ASP A 378 43.29 13.29 2.93
CA ASP A 378 42.43 14.29 2.30
C ASP A 378 41.31 13.63 1.50
N LEU A 379 41.63 12.61 0.69
CA LEU A 379 40.63 11.83 -0.03
C LEU A 379 39.66 11.12 0.92
N TRP A 380 40.17 10.47 1.97
CA TRP A 380 39.33 9.82 3.00
C TRP A 380 38.36 10.82 3.66
N ARG A 381 38.84 12.03 4.01
CA ARG A 381 38.00 13.10 4.57
C ARG A 381 36.92 13.56 3.59
N LYS A 382 37.23 13.67 2.29
CA LYS A 382 36.23 13.94 1.24
C LYS A 382 35.22 12.80 1.14
N ILE A 383 35.65 11.54 1.13
CA ILE A 383 34.77 10.35 1.06
C ILE A 383 33.75 10.34 2.22
N ILE A 384 34.21 10.57 3.46
CA ILE A 384 33.31 10.50 4.61
C ILE A 384 32.41 11.74 4.77
N ARG A 385 32.91 12.94 4.43
CA ARG A 385 32.15 14.21 4.63
C ARG A 385 31.27 14.57 3.44
N ASP A 386 31.80 14.42 2.23
CA ASP A 386 31.13 14.89 1.00
C ASP A 386 30.30 13.76 0.37
N PHE A 387 30.82 12.54 0.40
CA PHE A 387 30.15 11.36 -0.16
C PHE A 387 29.42 10.50 0.87
N LEU A 388 29.53 10.83 2.16
CA LEU A 388 28.84 10.15 3.27
C LEU A 388 29.07 8.63 3.29
N LEU A 389 30.31 8.21 3.00
CA LEU A 389 30.72 6.81 3.02
C LEU A 389 31.81 6.61 4.06
N ASN A 390 31.60 5.71 5.02
CA ASN A 390 32.68 5.29 5.91
C ASN A 390 33.45 4.13 5.27
N VAL A 391 34.71 4.36 4.91
CA VAL A 391 35.69 3.35 4.45
C VAL A 391 36.97 3.49 5.27
N SER A 392 37.82 2.47 5.30
CA SER A 392 39.09 2.56 6.06
C SER A 392 40.27 2.87 5.12
N PRO A 393 41.04 3.93 5.38
CA PRO A 393 42.21 4.26 4.57
C PRO A 393 43.36 3.26 4.82
N GLY A 394 44.21 3.08 3.81
CA GLY A 394 45.29 2.08 3.80
C GLY A 394 46.35 2.34 4.87
N SER A 395 46.63 3.62 5.14
CA SER A 395 47.44 4.10 6.26
C SER A 395 46.97 3.55 7.61
N SER A 396 45.66 3.45 7.87
CA SER A 396 45.15 2.84 9.10
C SER A 396 45.58 1.38 9.25
N CYS A 397 45.74 0.67 8.13
CA CYS A 397 46.11 -0.74 8.09
C CYS A 397 47.63 -0.95 7.98
N HIS A 398 48.43 0.10 8.20
CA HIS A 398 49.89 0.09 8.07
C HIS A 398 50.38 -0.32 6.67
N CYS A 399 49.61 0.03 5.63
CA CYS A 399 50.08 -0.11 4.25
C CYS A 399 51.19 0.93 4.00
N MET A 400 52.30 0.50 3.39
CA MET A 400 53.44 1.38 3.07
C MET A 400 53.22 2.22 1.80
N GLU A 401 52.19 1.90 1.03
CA GLU A 401 51.87 2.56 -0.23
C GLU A 401 50.58 3.38 -0.04
N PRO A 402 50.61 4.71 -0.25
CA PRO A 402 49.41 5.52 -0.14
C PRO A 402 48.41 5.22 -1.26
N GLY A 403 47.13 5.45 -1.00
CA GLY A 403 46.03 5.35 -1.96
C GLY A 403 45.27 4.02 -1.95
N TRP A 404 45.58 3.12 -1.01
CA TRP A 404 44.81 1.89 -0.81
C TRP A 404 43.67 2.11 0.20
N PHE A 405 42.54 1.42 0.04
CA PHE A 405 41.38 1.53 0.93
C PHE A 405 40.73 0.17 1.18
N ARG A 406 40.25 -0.07 2.41
CA ARG A 406 39.39 -1.21 2.75
C ARG A 406 37.93 -0.81 2.62
N VAL A 407 37.21 -1.51 1.76
CA VAL A 407 35.76 -1.31 1.55
C VAL A 407 35.02 -2.60 1.88
N SER A 408 34.19 -2.57 2.92
CA SER A 408 33.38 -3.70 3.38
C SER A 408 32.06 -3.77 2.63
N GLN A 409 31.55 -4.97 2.45
CA GLN A 409 30.31 -5.24 1.75
C GLN A 409 29.10 -4.75 2.57
N TYR A 410 28.23 -3.93 1.98
CA TYR A 410 26.98 -3.44 2.59
C TYR A 410 25.77 -4.32 2.20
N SER A 411 24.79 -4.47 3.09
CA SER A 411 23.54 -5.21 2.84
C SER A 411 22.33 -4.29 3.02
N GLU A 412 21.58 -4.06 1.94
CA GLU A 412 20.25 -3.47 1.98
C GLU A 412 19.19 -4.57 2.07
N THR A 413 18.12 -4.33 2.83
CA THR A 413 16.95 -5.20 2.86
C THR A 413 16.05 -4.84 1.68
N GLU A 414 15.91 -5.75 0.71
CA GLU A 414 15.09 -5.54 -0.47
C GLU A 414 13.60 -5.39 -0.10
N MET A 415 12.93 -4.43 -0.75
CA MET A 415 11.48 -4.20 -0.63
C MET A 415 10.72 -5.32 -1.36
N ASP A 416 9.81 -6.01 -0.66
CA ASP A 416 9.30 -7.34 -1.05
C ASP A 416 8.18 -7.26 -2.11
N VAL A 417 8.55 -7.32 -3.40
CA VAL A 417 7.62 -7.52 -4.56
C VAL A 417 6.71 -8.74 -4.34
N SER A 418 7.14 -9.70 -3.50
CA SER A 418 6.35 -10.87 -3.10
C SER A 418 5.01 -10.52 -2.44
N SER A 419 4.89 -9.38 -1.75
CA SER A 419 3.64 -8.97 -1.08
C SER A 419 2.55 -8.56 -2.09
N LEU A 420 2.93 -7.81 -3.13
CA LEU A 420 2.05 -7.40 -4.23
C LEU A 420 1.61 -8.62 -5.06
N LEU A 421 2.56 -9.52 -5.39
CA LEU A 421 2.26 -10.75 -6.13
C LEU A 421 1.29 -11.66 -5.36
N THR A 422 1.43 -11.75 -4.03
CA THR A 422 0.51 -12.51 -3.18
C THR A 422 -0.90 -11.92 -3.21
N SER A 423 -1.01 -10.60 -3.12
CA SER A 423 -2.30 -9.89 -3.20
C SER A 423 -2.98 -10.07 -4.57
N ALA A 424 -2.22 -9.96 -5.66
CA ALA A 424 -2.71 -10.21 -7.01
C ALA A 424 -3.19 -11.65 -7.20
N ALA A 425 -2.44 -12.64 -6.72
CA ALA A 425 -2.81 -14.05 -6.80
C ALA A 425 -4.12 -14.36 -6.06
N ILE A 426 -4.28 -13.83 -4.83
CA ILE A 426 -5.51 -14.01 -4.04
C ILE A 426 -6.71 -13.37 -4.74
N ASN A 427 -6.58 -12.12 -5.18
CA ASN A 427 -7.68 -11.41 -5.88
C ASN A 427 -8.06 -12.09 -7.20
N THR A 428 -7.09 -12.61 -7.95
CA THR A 428 -7.35 -13.38 -9.18
C THR A 428 -8.12 -14.67 -8.87
N ALA A 429 -7.68 -15.43 -7.85
CA ALA A 429 -8.33 -16.67 -7.45
C ALA A 429 -9.79 -16.42 -7.00
N VAL A 430 -10.02 -15.37 -6.22
CA VAL A 430 -11.38 -14.96 -5.80
C VAL A 430 -12.22 -14.57 -7.01
N CYS A 431 -11.68 -13.76 -7.94
CA CYS A 431 -12.37 -13.37 -9.17
C CYS A 431 -12.80 -14.59 -10.01
N VAL A 432 -11.88 -15.52 -10.28
CA VAL A 432 -12.17 -16.75 -11.04
C VAL A 432 -13.23 -17.60 -10.35
N ALA A 433 -13.17 -17.74 -9.03
CA ALA A 433 -14.16 -18.49 -8.26
C ALA A 433 -15.57 -17.85 -8.36
N LEU A 434 -15.65 -16.53 -8.19
CA LEU A 434 -16.92 -15.79 -8.24
C LEU A 434 -17.50 -15.75 -9.67
N PHE A 435 -16.66 -15.61 -10.70
CA PHE A 435 -17.09 -15.68 -12.10
C PHE A 435 -17.63 -17.07 -12.46
N SER A 436 -16.95 -18.12 -11.99
CA SER A 436 -17.40 -19.50 -12.18
C SER A 436 -18.74 -19.73 -11.49
N LEU A 437 -18.87 -19.26 -10.24
CA LEU A 437 -20.11 -19.34 -9.47
C LEU A 437 -21.24 -18.58 -10.17
N TYR A 438 -21.01 -17.33 -10.59
CA TYR A 438 -21.98 -16.54 -11.35
C TYR A 438 -22.42 -17.25 -12.63
N SER A 439 -21.48 -17.83 -13.39
CA SER A 439 -21.77 -18.56 -14.62
C SER A 439 -22.70 -19.76 -14.39
N VAL A 440 -22.65 -20.38 -13.20
CA VAL A 440 -23.55 -21.48 -12.82
C VAL A 440 -24.88 -20.93 -12.30
N LEU A 441 -24.85 -19.93 -11.42
CA LEU A 441 -26.06 -19.33 -10.81
C LEU A 441 -27.00 -18.72 -11.85
N ARG A 442 -26.46 -18.01 -12.87
CA ARG A 442 -27.28 -17.40 -13.93
C ARG A 442 -28.02 -18.40 -14.82
N LYS A 443 -27.57 -19.66 -14.87
CA LYS A 443 -28.19 -20.74 -15.66
C LYS A 443 -29.31 -21.44 -14.88
N GLN A 444 -29.46 -21.16 -13.57
CA GLN A 444 -30.49 -21.78 -12.76
C GLN A 444 -31.85 -21.13 -13.02
N PRO A 445 -32.89 -21.92 -13.35
CA PRO A 445 -34.21 -21.39 -13.66
C PRO A 445 -34.84 -20.65 -12.47
N SER A 446 -34.46 -21.01 -11.24
CA SER A 446 -34.93 -20.36 -10.02
C SER A 446 -34.39 -18.94 -9.83
N LEU A 447 -33.26 -18.60 -10.45
CA LEU A 447 -32.54 -17.34 -10.26
C LEU A 447 -32.63 -16.42 -11.49
N LEU A 448 -33.40 -16.81 -12.50
CA LEU A 448 -33.49 -16.09 -13.77
C LEU A 448 -34.05 -14.68 -13.61
N SER A 449 -34.97 -14.48 -12.64
CA SER A 449 -35.55 -13.18 -12.31
C SER A 449 -34.61 -12.23 -11.56
N VAL A 450 -33.52 -12.75 -10.99
CA VAL A 450 -32.49 -11.92 -10.32
C VAL A 450 -31.55 -11.32 -11.35
N TYR A 451 -31.06 -12.14 -12.29
CA TYR A 451 -30.01 -11.73 -13.23
C TYR A 451 -30.52 -11.16 -14.55
N PHE A 452 -31.77 -11.40 -14.93
CA PHE A 452 -32.37 -10.86 -16.15
C PHE A 452 -33.54 -9.95 -15.81
N GLY A 453 -33.56 -8.75 -16.42
CA GLY A 453 -34.63 -7.77 -16.21
C GLY A 453 -36.02 -8.30 -16.60
N GLN A 454 -37.06 -7.70 -16.04
CA GLN A 454 -38.45 -8.20 -16.06
C GLN A 454 -38.99 -8.52 -17.48
N ARG A 455 -38.60 -7.74 -18.51
CA ARG A 455 -39.00 -8.00 -19.90
C ARG A 455 -38.32 -9.25 -20.49
N LEU A 456 -37.06 -9.51 -20.12
CA LEU A 456 -36.28 -10.66 -20.59
C LEU A 456 -36.58 -11.92 -19.77
N SER A 457 -36.90 -11.78 -18.48
CA SER A 457 -37.28 -12.91 -17.63
C SER A 457 -38.61 -13.53 -18.08
N GLN A 458 -39.60 -12.72 -18.48
CA GLN A 458 -40.89 -13.19 -19.00
C GLN A 458 -40.76 -13.93 -20.33
N VAL A 459 -39.87 -13.48 -21.22
CA VAL A 459 -39.63 -14.13 -22.52
C VAL A 459 -38.89 -15.46 -22.37
N ARG A 460 -37.93 -15.55 -21.44
CA ARG A 460 -37.17 -16.79 -21.19
C ARG A 460 -37.89 -17.79 -20.28
N SER A 461 -38.72 -17.34 -19.35
CA SER A 461 -39.54 -18.19 -18.47
C SER A 461 -40.48 -19.12 -19.25
N LYS A 462 -40.93 -18.68 -20.44
CA LYS A 462 -41.76 -19.49 -21.35
C LYS A 462 -41.05 -20.68 -22.01
N ARG A 463 -39.71 -20.79 -21.95
CA ARG A 463 -38.96 -21.96 -22.43
C ARG A 463 -38.71 -22.94 -21.27
N HIS A 464 -39.56 -23.95 -21.14
CA HIS A 464 -39.38 -25.06 -20.20
C HIS A 464 -38.39 -26.09 -20.77
N ASP A 465 -37.09 -25.91 -20.50
CA ASP A 465 -36.07 -26.91 -20.84
C ASP A 465 -35.77 -27.83 -19.64
N PRO A 466 -35.69 -29.16 -19.82
CA PRO A 466 -35.39 -30.13 -18.76
C PRO A 466 -34.02 -29.89 -18.11
N PHE A 467 -33.84 -30.41 -16.88
CA PHE A 467 -32.59 -30.34 -16.13
C PHE A 467 -31.44 -30.95 -16.97
N CYS A 468 -30.38 -30.18 -17.21
CA CYS A 468 -29.23 -30.62 -18.01
C CYS A 468 -27.93 -30.33 -17.26
N PHE A 469 -27.02 -31.32 -17.19
CA PHE A 469 -25.74 -31.22 -16.47
C PHE A 469 -24.85 -30.09 -17.02
N GLU A 470 -25.02 -29.68 -18.28
CA GLU A 470 -24.37 -28.51 -18.88
C GLU A 470 -24.68 -27.18 -18.14
N ARG A 471 -25.76 -27.12 -17.34
CA ARG A 471 -26.08 -25.94 -16.52
C ARG A 471 -25.15 -25.75 -15.32
N LEU A 472 -24.50 -26.81 -14.85
CA LEU A 472 -23.56 -26.76 -13.73
C LEU A 472 -22.11 -26.53 -14.18
N VAL A 473 -21.86 -26.57 -15.49
CA VAL A 473 -20.54 -26.29 -16.06
C VAL A 473 -20.40 -24.77 -16.28
N PRO A 474 -19.37 -24.11 -15.72
CA PRO A 474 -19.11 -22.70 -15.98
C PRO A 474 -18.73 -22.49 -17.46
N SER A 475 -19.20 -21.39 -18.06
CA SER A 475 -18.96 -21.07 -19.47
C SER A 475 -18.74 -19.58 -19.66
N ALA A 476 -17.70 -19.19 -20.40
CA ALA A 476 -17.39 -17.78 -20.70
C ALA A 476 -18.23 -17.16 -21.83
N SER A 477 -19.15 -17.91 -22.44
CA SER A 477 -19.95 -17.48 -23.61
C SER A 477 -20.76 -16.21 -23.40
N TRP A 478 -21.10 -15.89 -22.15
CA TRP A 478 -21.84 -14.67 -21.83
C TRP A 478 -21.01 -13.39 -21.95
N ILE A 479 -19.68 -13.48 -21.82
CA ILE A 479 -18.76 -12.36 -21.99
C ILE A 479 -18.71 -11.98 -23.46
N VAL A 480 -18.58 -12.97 -24.35
CA VAL A 480 -18.60 -12.77 -25.81
C VAL A 480 -19.92 -12.13 -26.26
N LYS A 481 -21.06 -12.66 -25.77
CA LYS A 481 -22.38 -12.07 -26.08
C LYS A 481 -22.58 -10.66 -25.55
N ALA A 482 -21.92 -10.29 -24.44
CA ALA A 482 -21.95 -8.93 -23.93
C ALA A 482 -21.11 -7.98 -24.79
N TRP A 483 -20.04 -8.48 -25.40
CA TRP A 483 -19.17 -7.71 -26.31
C TRP A 483 -19.79 -7.51 -27.70
N GLU A 484 -20.58 -8.47 -28.19
CA GLU A 484 -21.29 -8.40 -29.48
C GLU A 484 -22.49 -7.43 -29.47
N ALA A 485 -22.97 -7.00 -28.30
CA ALA A 485 -24.14 -6.14 -28.18
C ALA A 485 -23.87 -4.74 -28.77
N SER A 486 -24.73 -4.32 -29.69
CA SER A 486 -24.62 -3.02 -30.35
C SER A 486 -25.13 -1.87 -29.47
N GLU A 487 -24.63 -0.65 -29.70
CA GLU A 487 -25.10 0.54 -28.97
C GLU A 487 -26.59 0.81 -29.19
N ASP A 488 -27.12 0.53 -30.39
CA ASP A 488 -28.53 0.73 -30.74
C ASP A 488 -29.45 -0.24 -29.99
N GLU A 489 -29.03 -1.51 -29.82
CA GLU A 489 -29.75 -2.49 -28.99
C GLU A 489 -29.74 -2.09 -27.52
N LEU A 490 -28.60 -1.59 -27.02
CA LEU A 490 -28.49 -1.08 -25.65
C LEU A 490 -29.37 0.16 -25.43
N PHE A 491 -29.44 1.06 -26.41
CA PHE A 491 -30.32 2.22 -26.38
C PHE A 491 -31.80 1.82 -26.30
N ALA A 492 -32.21 0.85 -27.11
CA ALA A 492 -33.60 0.36 -27.15
C ALA A 492 -34.04 -0.36 -25.86
N ILE A 493 -33.12 -1.07 -25.19
CA ILE A 493 -33.42 -1.87 -23.99
C ILE A 493 -33.19 -1.09 -22.69
N GLY A 494 -32.05 -0.40 -22.57
CA GLY A 494 -31.58 0.24 -21.34
C GLY A 494 -31.80 1.76 -21.26
N GLY A 495 -32.18 2.41 -22.36
CA GLY A 495 -32.36 3.85 -22.45
C GLY A 495 -31.06 4.65 -22.53
N VAL A 496 -31.18 5.97 -22.69
CA VAL A 496 -30.05 6.89 -22.91
C VAL A 496 -29.03 6.85 -21.77
N ASP A 497 -29.51 6.86 -20.52
CA ASP A 497 -28.63 6.96 -19.34
C ASP A 497 -27.67 5.76 -19.22
N ALA A 498 -28.13 4.56 -19.60
CA ALA A 498 -27.30 3.35 -19.60
C ALA A 498 -26.19 3.42 -20.66
N VAL A 499 -26.52 3.90 -21.86
CA VAL A 499 -25.53 4.08 -22.93
C VAL A 499 -24.52 5.17 -22.58
N VAL A 500 -24.97 6.27 -21.97
CA VAL A 500 -24.07 7.35 -21.50
C VAL A 500 -23.11 6.84 -20.43
N PHE A 501 -23.59 6.05 -19.47
CA PHE A 501 -22.72 5.43 -18.47
C PHE A 501 -21.69 4.49 -19.11
N LEU A 502 -22.10 3.62 -20.05
CA LEU A 502 -21.18 2.74 -20.76
C LEU A 502 -20.13 3.53 -21.55
N ARG A 503 -20.54 4.62 -22.22
CA ARG A 503 -19.64 5.53 -22.93
C ARG A 503 -18.65 6.21 -22.00
N ALA A 504 -19.03 6.54 -20.77
CA ALA A 504 -18.10 7.06 -19.76
C ALA A 504 -17.02 6.01 -19.40
N VAL A 505 -17.38 4.73 -19.29
CA VAL A 505 -16.41 3.64 -19.07
C VAL A 505 -15.50 3.45 -20.29
N VAL A 506 -16.06 3.44 -21.50
CA VAL A 506 -15.28 3.35 -22.76
C VAL A 506 -14.32 4.53 -22.90
N PHE A 507 -14.76 5.74 -22.55
CA PHE A 507 -13.93 6.93 -22.52
C PHE A 507 -12.73 6.77 -21.57
N SER A 508 -12.96 6.29 -20.35
CA SER A 508 -11.88 6.00 -19.40
C SER A 508 -10.90 4.98 -19.96
N VAL A 509 -11.38 3.87 -20.55
CA VAL A 509 -10.51 2.86 -21.18
C VAL A 509 -9.69 3.45 -22.32
N ARG A 510 -10.26 4.31 -23.17
CA ARG A 510 -9.53 4.96 -24.27
C ARG A 510 -8.42 5.87 -23.78
N ILE A 511 -8.68 6.68 -22.75
CA ILE A 511 -7.64 7.53 -22.14
C ILE A 511 -6.54 6.68 -21.52
N LEU A 512 -6.90 5.66 -20.75
CA LEU A 512 -5.93 4.76 -20.13
C LEU A 512 -5.10 4.01 -21.17
N THR A 513 -5.68 3.65 -22.31
CA THR A 513 -4.94 3.02 -23.43
C THR A 513 -3.90 3.98 -24.01
N VAL A 514 -4.28 5.24 -24.25
CA VAL A 514 -3.33 6.27 -24.74
C VAL A 514 -2.22 6.50 -23.72
N ALA A 515 -2.58 6.66 -22.44
CA ALA A 515 -1.60 6.85 -21.38
C ALA A 515 -0.67 5.64 -21.22
N ALA A 516 -1.20 4.40 -21.28
CA ALA A 516 -0.41 3.19 -21.19
C ALA A 516 0.59 3.07 -22.35
N ILE A 517 0.19 3.41 -23.59
CA ILE A 517 1.09 3.43 -24.75
C ILE A 517 2.19 4.48 -24.54
N VAL A 518 1.83 5.71 -24.14
CA VAL A 518 2.82 6.77 -23.88
C VAL A 518 3.76 6.38 -22.74
N CYS A 519 3.25 5.85 -21.63
CA CYS A 519 4.08 5.41 -20.52
C CYS A 519 4.98 4.24 -20.91
N LEU A 520 4.47 3.22 -21.62
CA LEU A 520 5.25 2.03 -22.00
C LEU A 520 6.37 2.33 -23.01
N PHE A 521 6.12 3.22 -23.98
CA PHE A 521 7.07 3.48 -25.07
C PHE A 521 7.92 4.74 -24.88
N LEU A 522 7.45 5.71 -24.09
CA LEU A 522 8.19 6.94 -23.81
C LEU A 522 8.75 6.94 -22.39
N VAL A 523 7.91 6.81 -21.36
CA VAL A 523 8.33 7.04 -19.95
C VAL A 523 9.14 5.88 -19.37
N LEU A 524 8.68 4.65 -19.56
CA LEU A 524 9.27 3.44 -18.98
C LEU A 524 10.69 3.19 -19.51
N PRO A 525 10.97 3.24 -20.83
CA PRO A 525 12.32 3.07 -21.34
C PRO A 525 13.24 4.23 -20.94
N LEU A 526 12.69 5.43 -20.75
CA LEU A 526 13.45 6.58 -20.27
C LEU A 526 13.86 6.43 -18.80
N ASN A 527 12.94 6.05 -17.93
CA ASN A 527 13.20 5.82 -16.50
C ASN A 527 14.14 4.64 -16.28
N TYR A 528 14.00 3.59 -17.09
CA TYR A 528 14.83 2.38 -17.00
C TYR A 528 16.24 2.63 -17.57
N ASN A 529 16.38 3.12 -18.81
CA ASN A 529 17.68 3.23 -19.47
C ASN A 529 18.48 4.49 -19.11
N PHE A 530 17.82 5.58 -18.68
CA PHE A 530 18.47 6.87 -18.43
C PHE A 530 18.26 7.38 -16.99
N GLY A 531 17.81 6.50 -16.09
CA GLY A 531 17.77 6.73 -14.65
C GLY A 531 19.17 6.75 -14.03
N ILE A 532 19.23 6.89 -12.70
CA ILE A 532 20.46 6.71 -11.92
C ILE A 532 20.95 5.29 -12.22
N GLU A 533 22.17 5.15 -12.76
CA GLU A 533 22.75 3.88 -13.21
C GLU A 533 22.69 2.82 -12.09
N ILE A 534 21.67 1.97 -12.15
CA ILE A 534 21.53 0.76 -11.34
C ILE A 534 21.79 -0.39 -12.32
N GLU A 535 22.79 -1.25 -12.07
CA GLU A 535 22.95 -2.51 -12.80
C GLU A 535 21.62 -3.29 -12.70
N HIS A 536 20.88 -3.37 -13.80
CA HIS A 536 19.58 -4.04 -13.86
C HIS A 536 19.71 -5.52 -13.47
N LYS A 537 19.01 -5.92 -12.42
CA LYS A 537 18.95 -7.33 -11.99
C LYS A 537 18.00 -8.10 -12.91
N GLN A 538 17.98 -9.43 -12.82
CA GLN A 538 16.90 -10.21 -13.43
C GLN A 538 15.54 -9.72 -12.88
N PHE A 539 14.53 -9.61 -13.75
CA PHE A 539 13.20 -9.02 -13.51
C PHE A 539 12.50 -9.29 -12.15
N PRO A 540 12.68 -10.41 -11.42
CA PRO A 540 12.00 -10.62 -10.14
C PRO A 540 12.48 -9.74 -8.96
N ASP A 541 13.70 -9.20 -9.01
CA ASP A 541 14.39 -8.62 -7.83
C ASP A 541 14.58 -7.07 -7.93
N GLU A 542 13.93 -6.39 -8.87
CA GLU A 542 14.05 -4.93 -9.03
C GLU A 542 12.99 -4.16 -8.23
N PRO A 543 13.36 -3.09 -7.48
CA PRO A 543 12.40 -2.27 -6.77
C PRO A 543 11.56 -1.44 -7.74
N LEU A 544 10.25 -1.32 -7.47
CA LEU A 544 9.29 -0.57 -8.30
C LEU A 544 9.69 0.90 -8.55
N ASN A 545 10.51 1.48 -7.68
CA ASN A 545 11.03 2.85 -7.80
C ASN A 545 11.99 3.05 -8.99
N VAL A 546 12.55 1.97 -9.56
CA VAL A 546 13.39 2.05 -10.78
C VAL A 546 12.58 2.52 -11.98
N PHE A 547 11.29 2.20 -12.01
CA PHE A 547 10.39 2.53 -13.11
C PHE A 547 9.73 3.91 -12.99
N THR A 548 9.95 4.62 -11.88
CA THR A 548 9.34 5.94 -11.63
C THR A 548 10.33 7.08 -11.87
N ILE A 549 9.82 8.31 -11.94
CA ILE A 549 10.65 9.51 -12.07
C ILE A 549 11.60 9.70 -10.87
N GLY A 550 11.36 9.02 -9.73
CA GLY A 550 12.29 9.00 -8.61
C GLY A 550 13.68 8.46 -8.99
N ASN A 551 13.76 7.70 -10.08
CA ASN A 551 15.03 7.24 -10.65
C ASN A 551 15.72 8.27 -11.57
N VAL A 552 15.10 9.41 -11.89
CA VAL A 552 15.68 10.41 -12.80
C VAL A 552 16.42 11.50 -12.01
N LYS A 553 17.70 11.75 -12.33
CA LYS A 553 18.54 12.77 -11.66
C LYS A 553 17.91 14.18 -11.73
N GLU A 554 17.97 14.92 -10.62
CA GLU A 554 17.55 16.33 -10.59
C GLU A 554 18.32 17.17 -11.63
N GLY A 555 17.61 18.05 -12.35
CA GLY A 555 18.21 18.89 -13.41
C GLY A 555 18.45 18.20 -14.77
N SER A 556 18.10 16.91 -14.87
CA SER A 556 18.23 16.11 -16.10
C SER A 556 17.38 16.66 -17.26
N ARG A 557 17.92 16.57 -18.48
CA ARG A 557 17.18 16.89 -19.71
C ARG A 557 15.98 15.96 -19.95
N TRP A 558 16.00 14.77 -19.37
CA TRP A 558 14.95 13.76 -19.56
C TRP A 558 13.62 14.15 -18.89
N LEU A 559 13.64 15.07 -17.92
CA LEU A 559 12.44 15.68 -17.34
C LEU A 559 11.54 16.33 -18.40
N TRP A 560 12.10 16.81 -19.51
CA TRP A 560 11.32 17.37 -20.63
C TRP A 560 10.48 16.32 -21.35
N ALA A 561 10.94 15.08 -21.43
CA ALA A 561 10.18 13.99 -22.04
C ALA A 561 8.97 13.63 -21.18
N HIS A 562 9.09 13.70 -19.86
CA HIS A 562 7.96 13.57 -18.94
C HIS A 562 6.94 14.70 -19.10
N CYS A 563 7.41 15.96 -19.21
CA CYS A 563 6.52 17.08 -19.50
C CYS A 563 5.80 16.87 -20.84
N LEU A 564 6.52 16.46 -21.90
CA LEU A 564 5.94 16.15 -23.21
C LEU A 564 4.88 15.04 -23.13
N ALA A 565 5.18 13.96 -22.41
CA ALA A 565 4.23 12.87 -22.17
C ALA A 565 2.92 13.38 -21.55
N LEU A 566 3.02 14.24 -20.53
CA LEU A 566 1.85 14.84 -19.90
C LEU A 566 1.04 15.72 -20.87
N TYR A 567 1.70 16.54 -21.69
CA TYR A 567 0.98 17.34 -22.69
C TYR A 567 0.25 16.48 -23.71
N ILE A 568 0.87 15.40 -24.20
CA ILE A 568 0.25 14.47 -25.14
C ILE A 568 -1.00 13.85 -24.50
N ILE A 569 -0.88 13.31 -23.28
CA ILE A 569 -1.99 12.67 -22.56
C ILE A 569 -3.12 13.69 -22.31
N THR A 570 -2.78 14.89 -21.82
CA THR A 570 -3.76 15.94 -21.52
C THR A 570 -4.48 16.42 -22.77
N CYS A 571 -3.75 16.69 -23.87
CA CYS A 571 -4.36 17.11 -25.13
C CYS A 571 -5.25 16.03 -25.73
N CYS A 572 -4.81 14.76 -25.72
CA CYS A 572 -5.61 13.63 -26.18
C CYS A 572 -6.89 13.46 -25.35
N ALA A 573 -6.77 13.53 -24.02
CA ALA A 573 -7.92 13.47 -23.12
C ALA A 573 -8.92 14.60 -23.40
N CYS A 574 -8.44 15.83 -23.58
CA CYS A 574 -9.24 16.99 -23.94
C CYS A 574 -9.98 16.83 -25.30
N ILE A 575 -9.30 16.29 -26.32
CA ILE A 575 -9.88 16.03 -27.64
C ILE A 575 -10.95 14.94 -27.56
N LEU A 576 -10.64 13.81 -26.90
CA LEU A 576 -11.58 12.71 -26.71
C LEU A 576 -12.81 13.19 -25.92
N LEU A 577 -12.61 13.99 -24.88
CA LEU A 577 -13.68 14.54 -24.06
C LEU A 577 -14.59 15.46 -24.89
N TYR A 578 -14.03 16.29 -25.78
CA TYR A 578 -14.81 17.12 -26.70
C TYR A 578 -15.70 16.26 -27.63
N PHE A 579 -15.14 15.20 -28.22
CA PHE A 579 -15.91 14.32 -29.10
C PHE A 579 -17.01 13.55 -28.35
N GLU A 580 -16.72 13.03 -27.16
CA GLU A 580 -17.73 12.35 -26.35
C GLU A 580 -18.83 13.30 -25.90
N TYR A 581 -18.51 14.51 -25.42
CA TYR A 581 -19.53 15.50 -25.11
C TYR A 581 -20.41 15.83 -26.31
N LYS A 582 -19.81 16.04 -27.48
CA LYS A 582 -20.56 16.32 -28.72
C LYS A 582 -21.50 15.17 -29.08
N ASN A 583 -21.06 13.92 -28.92
CA ASN A 583 -21.88 12.74 -29.17
C ASN A 583 -23.02 12.60 -28.16
N ILE A 584 -22.74 12.76 -26.86
CA ILE A 584 -23.77 12.69 -25.80
C ILE A 584 -24.81 13.80 -26.01
N THR A 585 -24.39 15.02 -26.37
CA THR A 585 -25.33 16.11 -26.68
C THR A 585 -26.22 15.77 -27.88
N ARG A 586 -25.67 15.17 -28.94
CA ARG A 586 -26.48 14.71 -30.10
C ARG A 586 -27.49 13.63 -29.70
N MET A 587 -27.07 12.64 -28.92
CA MET A 587 -27.96 11.58 -28.43
C MET A 587 -29.07 12.14 -27.55
N ARG A 588 -28.75 13.07 -26.65
CA ARG A 588 -29.75 13.75 -25.81
C ARG A 588 -30.77 14.52 -26.66
N LEU A 589 -30.31 15.29 -27.64
CA LEU A 589 -31.20 16.06 -28.51
C LEU A 589 -32.09 15.15 -29.37
N ALA A 590 -31.53 14.05 -29.90
CA ALA A 590 -32.28 13.04 -30.63
C ALA A 590 -33.34 12.37 -29.74
N TYR A 591 -33.00 12.04 -28.49
CA TYR A 591 -33.94 11.48 -27.52
C TYR A 591 -35.09 12.44 -27.22
N ILE A 592 -34.81 13.71 -26.94
CA ILE A 592 -35.84 14.73 -26.70
C ILE A 592 -36.77 14.85 -27.91
N ASN A 593 -36.22 14.86 -29.13
CA ASN A 593 -37.02 14.92 -30.35
C ASN A 593 -37.91 13.68 -30.57
N SER A 594 -37.42 12.49 -30.19
CA SER A 594 -38.16 11.22 -30.32
C SER A 594 -39.23 11.01 -29.24
N SER A 595 -39.18 11.76 -28.14
CA SER A 595 -39.96 11.50 -26.93
C SER A 595 -41.22 12.37 -26.87
N LEU A 596 -42.09 12.16 -27.86
CA LEU A 596 -43.28 12.97 -28.15
C LEU A 596 -44.34 12.99 -27.02
N SER A 597 -44.38 12.04 -26.08
CA SER A 597 -45.53 11.89 -25.16
C SER A 597 -45.22 12.01 -23.67
N HIS A 598 -44.11 12.64 -23.26
CA HIS A 598 -43.81 12.80 -21.83
C HIS A 598 -44.66 13.91 -21.19
N PRO A 599 -45.42 13.60 -20.11
CA PRO A 599 -46.29 14.57 -19.45
C PRO A 599 -45.53 15.67 -18.70
N SER A 600 -44.24 15.46 -18.39
CA SER A 600 -43.38 16.44 -17.72
C SER A 600 -43.13 17.71 -18.55
N HIS A 601 -43.16 17.63 -19.88
CA HIS A 601 -42.95 18.79 -20.75
C HIS A 601 -44.10 19.81 -20.70
N PHE A 602 -45.27 19.41 -20.20
CA PHE A 602 -46.45 20.28 -20.05
C PHE A 602 -46.68 20.73 -18.60
N ALA A 603 -45.87 20.24 -17.65
CA ALA A 603 -46.08 20.41 -16.22
C ALA A 603 -44.97 21.25 -15.58
N VAL A 604 -45.36 22.20 -14.74
CA VAL A 604 -44.48 23.08 -13.97
C VAL A 604 -44.78 22.91 -12.49
N LEU A 605 -43.74 22.69 -11.69
CA LEU A 605 -43.85 22.64 -10.24
C LEU A 605 -43.73 24.07 -9.68
N VAL A 606 -44.76 24.51 -8.97
CA VAL A 606 -44.80 25.81 -8.28
C VAL A 606 -44.63 25.57 -6.79
N ARG A 607 -43.71 26.31 -6.14
CA ARG A 607 -43.44 26.26 -4.70
C ARG A 607 -43.42 27.67 -4.11
N ALA A 608 -43.54 27.75 -2.79
CA ALA A 608 -43.54 29.01 -2.04
C ALA A 608 -44.69 29.94 -2.46
N ILE A 609 -45.89 29.36 -2.60
CA ILE A 609 -47.12 30.10 -2.85
C ILE A 609 -47.39 30.96 -1.59
N PRO A 610 -47.60 32.28 -1.74
CA PRO A 610 -47.87 33.15 -0.60
C PRO A 610 -49.17 32.74 0.09
N TRP A 611 -49.15 32.72 1.42
CA TRP A 611 -50.33 32.38 2.21
C TRP A 611 -51.19 33.62 2.45
N SER A 612 -52.48 33.52 2.13
CA SER A 612 -53.50 34.52 2.45
C SER A 612 -54.49 33.97 3.48
N ARG A 613 -54.99 34.84 4.37
CA ARG A 613 -56.04 34.47 5.34
C ARG A 613 -57.44 34.39 4.71
N GLU A 614 -57.63 35.03 3.57
CA GLU A 614 -58.94 35.23 2.93
C GLU A 614 -59.21 34.23 1.79
N GLU A 615 -58.17 33.68 1.15
CA GLU A 615 -58.27 32.82 -0.04
C GLU A 615 -57.52 31.49 0.15
N ALA A 616 -58.02 30.41 -0.44
CA ALA A 616 -57.33 29.14 -0.50
C ALA A 616 -56.13 29.21 -1.48
N TYR A 617 -55.15 28.31 -1.33
CA TYR A 617 -53.99 28.28 -2.21
C TYR A 617 -54.39 28.01 -3.68
N SER A 618 -55.40 27.15 -3.89
CA SER A 618 -55.98 26.85 -5.21
C SER A 618 -56.56 28.10 -5.91
N ASP A 619 -57.31 28.92 -5.17
CA ASP A 619 -57.93 30.14 -5.71
C ASP A 619 -56.87 31.18 -6.06
N THR A 620 -55.85 31.33 -5.20
CA THR A 620 -54.71 32.23 -5.41
C THR A 620 -53.93 31.84 -6.67
N LEU A 621 -53.68 30.54 -6.86
CA LEU A 621 -53.03 29.99 -8.06
C LEU A 621 -53.84 30.23 -9.32
N THR A 622 -55.15 29.95 -9.26
CA THR A 622 -56.06 30.13 -10.40
C THR A 622 -56.10 31.58 -10.84
N LYS A 623 -56.22 32.53 -9.90
CA LYS A 623 -56.15 33.96 -10.21
C LYS A 623 -54.82 34.36 -10.82
N PHE A 624 -53.70 33.89 -10.26
CA PHE A 624 -52.37 34.22 -10.76
C PHE A 624 -52.18 33.74 -12.21
N PHE A 625 -52.37 32.45 -12.48
CA PHE A 625 -52.11 31.88 -13.80
C PHE A 625 -53.16 32.26 -14.85
N THR A 626 -54.41 32.51 -14.45
CA THR A 626 -55.43 33.05 -15.38
C THR A 626 -55.13 34.48 -15.78
N ASN A 627 -54.59 35.31 -14.87
CA ASN A 627 -54.24 36.70 -15.19
C ASN A 627 -52.99 36.80 -16.08
N TYR A 628 -51.94 36.03 -15.79
CA TYR A 628 -50.65 36.13 -16.50
C TYR A 628 -50.50 35.18 -17.69
N TYR A 629 -51.23 34.05 -17.71
CA TYR A 629 -51.11 32.99 -18.73
C TYR A 629 -52.48 32.52 -19.26
N SER A 630 -53.46 33.43 -19.40
CA SER A 630 -54.87 33.14 -19.76
C SER A 630 -55.06 32.19 -20.95
N SER A 631 -54.27 32.35 -22.02
CA SER A 631 -54.38 31.56 -23.25
C SER A 631 -53.79 30.16 -23.15
N SER A 632 -52.89 29.93 -22.19
CA SER A 632 -52.01 28.76 -22.14
C SER A 632 -52.18 27.92 -20.87
N TYR A 633 -52.77 28.46 -19.82
CA TYR A 633 -53.10 27.73 -18.59
C TYR A 633 -54.19 26.67 -18.87
N LEU A 634 -53.97 25.44 -18.40
CA LEU A 634 -54.91 24.32 -18.55
C LEU A 634 -55.62 24.01 -17.23
N LEU A 635 -54.86 23.54 -16.24
CA LEU A 635 -55.35 23.18 -14.91
C LEU A 635 -54.18 23.13 -13.92
N HIS A 636 -54.46 23.03 -12.63
CA HIS A 636 -53.45 22.79 -11.61
C HIS A 636 -53.88 21.70 -10.62
N GLN A 637 -52.92 21.10 -9.95
CA GLN A 637 -53.12 20.09 -8.93
C GLN A 637 -52.37 20.49 -7.65
N MET A 638 -53.12 20.68 -6.57
CA MET A 638 -52.57 20.99 -5.25
C MET A 638 -51.86 19.77 -4.65
N ILE A 639 -50.78 20.02 -3.91
CA ILE A 639 -50.03 18.97 -3.21
C ILE A 639 -50.47 18.93 -1.74
N TYR A 640 -50.72 17.73 -1.23
CA TYR A 640 -51.23 17.52 0.13
C TYR A 640 -50.18 16.89 1.06
N GLN A 641 -50.26 17.21 2.35
CA GLN A 641 -49.36 16.65 3.36
C GLN A 641 -49.62 15.14 3.55
N SER A 642 -48.69 14.31 3.09
CA SER A 642 -48.93 12.86 2.91
C SER A 642 -48.71 11.98 4.14
N GLY A 643 -48.23 12.51 5.27
CA GLY A 643 -47.66 11.71 6.37
C GLY A 643 -48.52 10.54 6.87
N THR A 644 -49.81 10.79 7.17
CA THR A 644 -50.70 9.77 7.73
C THR A 644 -51.38 8.93 6.64
N VAL A 645 -51.86 9.56 5.56
CA VAL A 645 -52.61 8.90 4.48
C VAL A 645 -51.71 7.98 3.65
N GLN A 646 -50.49 8.42 3.32
CA GLN A 646 -49.53 7.59 2.56
C GLN A 646 -49.00 6.43 3.39
N LYS A 647 -48.84 6.61 4.71
CA LYS A 647 -48.49 5.52 5.63
C LYS A 647 -49.60 4.48 5.67
N LEU A 648 -50.86 4.91 5.83
CA LEU A 648 -52.03 4.02 5.80
C LEU A 648 -52.17 3.29 4.46
N MET A 649 -51.99 3.97 3.32
CA MET A 649 -52.03 3.32 2.00
C MET A 649 -50.89 2.31 1.81
N SER A 650 -49.67 2.64 2.24
CA SER A 650 -48.53 1.71 2.19
C SER A 650 -48.76 0.49 3.09
N ASP A 651 -49.31 0.70 4.28
CA ASP A 651 -49.59 -0.37 5.22
C ASP A 651 -50.75 -1.24 4.71
N ALA A 652 -51.78 -0.64 4.10
CA ALA A 652 -52.85 -1.35 3.40
C ALA A 652 -52.34 -2.14 2.18
N GLU A 653 -51.41 -1.60 1.39
CA GLU A 653 -50.81 -2.31 0.25
C GLU A 653 -49.94 -3.50 0.71
N LYS A 654 -49.19 -3.34 1.80
CA LYS A 654 -48.44 -4.43 2.44
C LYS A 654 -49.39 -5.49 2.99
N MET A 655 -50.47 -5.08 3.66
CA MET A 655 -51.46 -5.97 4.22
C MET A 655 -52.24 -6.72 3.13
N TYR A 656 -52.56 -6.06 2.01
CA TYR A 656 -53.11 -6.68 0.81
C TYR A 656 -52.16 -7.72 0.21
N LYS A 657 -50.86 -7.40 0.09
CA LYS A 657 -49.84 -8.36 -0.39
C LYS A 657 -49.77 -9.59 0.53
N ILE A 658 -49.80 -9.39 1.85
CA ILE A 658 -49.81 -10.46 2.85
C ILE A 658 -51.09 -11.31 2.74
N LEU A 659 -52.25 -10.69 2.59
CA LEU A 659 -53.56 -11.35 2.44
C LEU A 659 -53.67 -12.15 1.13
N ARG A 660 -53.15 -11.61 0.03
CA ARG A 660 -53.09 -12.30 -1.27
C ARG A 660 -52.21 -13.56 -1.19
N THR A 661 -51.08 -13.50 -0.47
CA THR A 661 -50.25 -14.69 -0.21
C THR A 661 -50.93 -15.73 0.67
N THR A 662 -51.70 -15.33 1.68
CA THR A 662 -52.39 -16.29 2.58
C THR A 662 -53.58 -16.96 1.91
N HIS A 663 -54.27 -16.29 0.98
CA HIS A 663 -55.42 -16.86 0.27
C HIS A 663 -55.03 -17.99 -0.72
N LEU A 664 -53.76 -18.06 -1.12
CA LEU A 664 -53.18 -19.15 -1.94
C LEU A 664 -52.77 -20.38 -1.11
N GLU A 665 -52.69 -20.26 0.23
CA GLU A 665 -52.22 -21.33 1.14
C GLU A 665 -53.35 -22.20 1.74
N GLN A 666 -54.62 -21.99 1.38
CA GLN A 666 -55.76 -22.74 1.95
C GLN A 666 -55.80 -24.25 1.60
N THR A 667 -54.78 -24.80 0.95
CA THR A 667 -54.71 -26.24 0.61
C THR A 667 -53.56 -27.03 1.24
N CYS A 668 -52.72 -26.46 2.13
CA CYS A 668 -51.69 -27.26 2.81
C CYS A 668 -51.46 -26.86 4.27
N GLY A 669 -51.56 -27.83 5.19
CA GLY A 669 -51.52 -27.62 6.65
C GLY A 669 -50.24 -26.95 7.15
N SER A 670 -50.40 -25.91 7.98
CA SER A 670 -49.30 -25.05 8.44
C SER A 670 -48.42 -25.71 9.51
N LYS A 671 -47.11 -25.77 9.29
CA LYS A 671 -46.10 -25.85 10.35
C LYS A 671 -45.35 -24.52 10.41
N PHE A 672 -45.67 -23.68 11.39
CA PHE A 672 -44.94 -22.44 11.67
C PHE A 672 -43.63 -22.72 12.41
N MET A 673 -42.52 -22.15 11.92
CA MET A 673 -41.21 -22.21 12.59
C MET A 673 -40.95 -20.92 13.39
N ARG A 674 -40.44 -21.07 14.61
CA ARG A 674 -40.19 -20.03 15.62
C ARG A 674 -38.96 -19.17 15.24
N CYS A 675 -39.07 -17.84 15.24
CA CYS A 675 -37.92 -16.95 15.06
C CYS A 675 -37.13 -16.84 16.38
N GLY A 676 -35.88 -17.32 16.42
CA GLY A 676 -35.06 -17.38 17.62
C GLY A 676 -34.32 -16.10 18.01
N PHE A 677 -34.33 -15.04 17.18
CA PHE A 677 -33.47 -13.86 17.38
C PHE A 677 -34.19 -12.62 17.92
N CYS A 678 -35.53 -12.61 17.91
CA CYS A 678 -36.34 -11.57 18.53
C CYS A 678 -37.12 -12.24 19.65
N GLY A 679 -36.67 -12.10 20.90
CA GLY A 679 -37.31 -12.68 22.09
C GLY A 679 -38.69 -12.11 22.45
N GLY A 680 -39.49 -11.72 21.46
CA GLY A 680 -40.88 -11.35 21.63
C GLY A 680 -41.78 -12.54 21.32
N THR A 681 -42.57 -12.97 22.31
CA THR A 681 -43.69 -13.88 22.11
C THR A 681 -44.76 -13.22 21.25
N SER A 682 -44.69 -13.38 19.93
CA SER A 682 -45.85 -13.11 19.07
C SER A 682 -46.84 -14.28 19.16
N ALA A 683 -47.46 -14.44 20.33
CA ALA A 683 -48.75 -15.08 20.45
C ALA A 683 -49.81 -14.08 19.97
N ALA A 684 -49.81 -13.80 18.66
CA ALA A 684 -50.97 -13.24 18.00
C ALA A 684 -51.54 -14.37 17.15
N SER A 685 -52.42 -15.16 17.76
CA SER A 685 -53.40 -15.92 16.99
C SER A 685 -54.02 -14.95 15.98
N PHE A 686 -54.08 -15.34 14.71
CA PHE A 686 -55.05 -14.80 13.77
C PHE A 686 -56.46 -15.08 14.32
N LYS A 687 -56.90 -14.27 15.29
CA LYS A 687 -58.32 -13.96 15.41
C LYS A 687 -58.57 -13.00 14.27
N ILE A 688 -59.46 -13.39 13.36
CA ILE A 688 -60.26 -12.43 12.60
C ILE A 688 -60.88 -11.50 13.64
N LEU A 689 -60.18 -10.41 13.94
CA LEU A 689 -60.76 -9.24 14.58
C LEU A 689 -61.65 -8.67 13.49
N SER A 690 -62.96 -8.79 13.69
CA SER A 690 -63.96 -7.99 13.02
C SER A 690 -63.47 -6.54 13.00
N ILE A 691 -63.08 -6.09 11.80
CA ILE A 691 -62.61 -4.74 11.50
C ILE A 691 -63.84 -3.83 11.50
N GLU A 692 -64.50 -3.69 12.64
CA GLU A 692 -65.65 -2.80 12.84
C GLU A 692 -65.33 -1.67 13.84
N PRO A 693 -64.55 -1.87 14.94
CA PRO A 693 -64.37 -0.82 15.96
C PRO A 693 -63.11 0.05 15.78
N GLU A 694 -62.18 -0.26 14.86
CA GLU A 694 -61.06 0.65 14.52
C GLU A 694 -61.41 1.61 13.36
N ILE A 695 -62.38 1.25 12.52
CA ILE A 695 -62.92 2.15 11.49
C ILE A 695 -63.64 3.34 12.16
N SER A 696 -64.28 3.14 13.31
CA SER A 696 -64.99 4.21 14.04
C SER A 696 -64.06 5.19 14.77
N ARG A 697 -62.84 4.78 15.18
CA ARG A 697 -61.82 5.69 15.72
C ARG A 697 -61.07 6.49 14.63
N GLY A 698 -60.96 5.94 13.42
CA GLY A 698 -60.47 6.69 12.25
C GLY A 698 -61.49 7.70 11.72
N ARG A 699 -62.79 7.36 11.78
CA ARG A 699 -63.90 8.23 11.32
C ARG A 699 -64.03 9.53 12.10
N SER A 700 -63.68 9.58 13.39
CA SER A 700 -63.75 10.83 14.19
C SER A 700 -62.63 11.84 13.88
N SER A 701 -61.66 11.49 13.03
CA SER A 701 -60.56 12.38 12.61
C SER A 701 -60.69 12.94 11.19
N PHE A 702 -61.78 12.60 10.50
CA PHE A 702 -62.11 13.05 9.15
C PHE A 702 -63.52 13.67 9.16
N ASP A 703 -63.66 14.78 9.89
CA ASP A 703 -64.75 15.71 9.64
C ASP A 703 -64.37 16.55 8.40
N GLY A 704 -65.26 16.61 7.41
CA GLY A 704 -65.03 17.18 6.07
C GLY A 704 -64.83 18.69 6.02
N SER A 705 -64.49 19.33 7.14
CA SER A 705 -64.43 20.78 7.32
C SER A 705 -63.01 21.38 7.33
N ASP A 706 -61.95 20.56 7.29
CA ASP A 706 -60.56 21.04 7.53
C ASP A 706 -59.53 20.64 6.43
N THR A 707 -59.96 20.46 5.17
CA THR A 707 -59.06 20.21 4.02
C THR A 707 -58.05 21.35 3.79
N ARG A 708 -58.43 22.60 4.13
CA ARG A 708 -57.55 23.78 4.03
C ARG A 708 -56.31 23.70 4.91
N LYS A 709 -56.34 22.99 6.04
CA LYS A 709 -55.17 22.86 6.94
C LYS A 709 -54.13 21.86 6.44
N LYS A 710 -54.43 21.05 5.42
CA LYS A 710 -53.56 19.99 4.88
C LYS A 710 -52.95 20.31 3.50
N GLU A 711 -53.33 21.45 2.89
CA GLU A 711 -52.74 21.94 1.65
C GLU A 711 -51.32 22.44 1.89
N CYS A 712 -50.38 21.99 1.06
CA CYS A 712 -49.01 22.49 1.06
C CYS A 712 -48.92 23.72 0.15
N GLY A 713 -48.03 24.66 0.46
CA GLY A 713 -47.72 25.81 -0.41
C GLY A 713 -46.95 25.45 -1.69
N ALA A 714 -47.35 24.36 -2.35
CA ALA A 714 -46.79 23.83 -3.58
C ALA A 714 -47.90 23.19 -4.44
N ALA A 715 -47.79 23.31 -5.76
CA ALA A 715 -48.73 22.75 -6.72
C ALA A 715 -48.04 22.39 -8.05
N LEU A 716 -48.65 21.49 -8.82
CA LEU A 716 -48.27 21.20 -10.20
C LEU A 716 -49.24 21.93 -11.13
N VAL A 717 -48.73 22.78 -12.01
CA VAL A 717 -49.51 23.56 -12.98
C VAL A 717 -49.27 23.00 -14.37
N PHE A 718 -50.34 22.75 -15.11
CA PHE A 718 -50.31 22.20 -16.45
C PHE A 718 -50.67 23.28 -17.49
N PHE A 719 -49.96 23.27 -18.60
CA PHE A 719 -50.15 24.20 -19.72
C PHE A 719 -50.62 23.48 -20.98
N ARG A 720 -51.30 24.20 -21.87
CA ARG A 720 -51.78 23.70 -23.17
C ARG A 720 -50.64 23.37 -24.12
N THR A 721 -49.57 24.17 -24.11
CA THR A 721 -48.38 24.00 -24.94
C THR A 721 -47.15 23.78 -24.07
N ARG A 722 -46.20 22.98 -24.56
CA ARG A 722 -44.92 22.74 -23.87
C ARG A 722 -44.08 24.00 -23.85
N TYR A 723 -44.18 24.84 -24.88
CA TYR A 723 -43.51 26.14 -24.92
C TYR A 723 -43.92 27.03 -23.75
N ALA A 724 -45.22 27.11 -23.43
CA ALA A 724 -45.70 27.92 -22.30
C ALA A 724 -45.19 27.37 -20.94
N ALA A 725 -45.18 26.05 -20.76
CA ALA A 725 -44.60 25.42 -19.57
C ALA A 725 -43.10 25.71 -19.43
N LEU A 726 -42.34 25.66 -20.53
CA LEU A 726 -40.91 26.01 -20.54
C LEU A 726 -40.69 27.47 -20.13
N VAL A 727 -41.45 28.41 -20.70
CA VAL A 727 -41.34 29.83 -20.36
C VAL A 727 -41.69 30.07 -18.89
N ALA A 728 -42.79 29.47 -18.40
CA ALA A 728 -43.22 29.63 -17.02
C ALA A 728 -42.22 29.03 -15.99
N SER A 729 -41.48 28.00 -16.37
CA SER A 729 -40.46 27.38 -15.48
C SER A 729 -39.10 28.08 -15.49
N GLU A 730 -38.80 28.90 -16.49
CA GLU A 730 -37.51 29.62 -16.59
C GLU A 730 -37.61 31.10 -16.18
N VAL A 731 -38.80 31.71 -16.27
CA VAL A 731 -39.01 33.13 -15.95
C VAL A 731 -39.24 33.31 -14.44
N LEU A 732 -38.60 34.34 -13.87
CA LEU A 732 -38.87 34.79 -12.50
C LEU A 732 -40.27 35.39 -12.41
N GLN A 733 -41.17 34.74 -11.66
CA GLN A 733 -42.60 35.11 -11.60
C GLN A 733 -42.91 36.29 -10.66
N ALA A 734 -42.04 36.60 -9.70
CA ALA A 734 -42.25 37.66 -8.71
C ALA A 734 -40.93 38.42 -8.42
N PRO A 735 -41.00 39.69 -7.97
CA PRO A 735 -39.81 40.47 -7.61
C PRO A 735 -38.97 39.81 -6.50
N SER A 736 -39.62 39.07 -5.59
CA SER A 736 -38.93 38.27 -4.58
C SER A 736 -38.64 36.87 -5.10
N PRO A 737 -37.37 36.44 -5.18
CA PRO A 737 -36.99 35.11 -5.67
C PRO A 737 -37.36 33.96 -4.70
N MET A 738 -37.90 34.28 -3.52
CA MET A 738 -38.35 33.30 -2.54
C MET A 738 -39.87 33.05 -2.56
N SER A 739 -40.61 33.74 -3.43
CA SER A 739 -42.05 33.56 -3.64
C SER A 739 -42.33 33.14 -5.08
N TRP A 740 -43.37 32.33 -5.31
CA TRP A 740 -43.73 31.86 -6.66
C TRP A 740 -42.56 31.21 -7.42
N VAL A 741 -41.85 30.30 -6.74
CA VAL A 741 -40.72 29.59 -7.33
C VAL A 741 -41.24 28.53 -8.27
N THR A 742 -40.96 28.68 -9.56
CA THR A 742 -41.34 27.73 -10.61
C THR A 742 -40.12 26.92 -11.05
N ASP A 743 -40.29 25.60 -11.13
CA ASP A 743 -39.30 24.66 -11.66
C ASP A 743 -39.99 23.74 -12.67
N SER A 744 -39.27 23.21 -13.66
CA SER A 744 -39.80 22.14 -14.53
C SER A 744 -40.21 20.92 -13.71
N ALA A 745 -41.40 20.37 -13.93
CA ALA A 745 -41.86 19.22 -13.15
C ALA A 745 -41.06 17.95 -13.50
N PRO A 746 -40.56 17.18 -12.50
CA PRO A 746 -39.98 15.87 -12.76
C PRO A 746 -40.99 14.90 -13.37
N GLU A 747 -40.52 13.84 -14.03
CA GLU A 747 -41.43 12.78 -14.50
C GLU A 747 -42.26 12.19 -13.35
N PRO A 748 -43.51 11.75 -13.57
CA PRO A 748 -44.39 11.31 -12.49
C PRO A 748 -43.81 10.20 -11.60
N ARG A 749 -43.06 9.26 -12.20
CA ARG A 749 -42.40 8.16 -11.48
C ARG A 749 -41.14 8.59 -10.73
N ASP A 750 -40.57 9.74 -11.09
CA ASP A 750 -39.38 10.33 -10.50
C ASP A 750 -39.70 11.32 -9.38
N VAL A 751 -40.96 11.78 -9.25
CA VAL A 751 -41.40 12.67 -8.18
C VAL A 751 -41.24 11.99 -6.80
N TYR A 752 -40.66 12.74 -5.85
CA TYR A 752 -40.55 12.32 -4.46
C TYR A 752 -41.48 13.16 -3.57
N TRP A 753 -42.73 12.69 -3.47
CA TRP A 753 -43.86 13.42 -2.87
C TRP A 753 -43.63 13.93 -1.43
N SER A 754 -42.94 13.17 -0.58
CA SER A 754 -42.75 13.53 0.83
C SER A 754 -41.92 14.81 1.04
N ASN A 755 -41.09 15.20 0.07
CA ASN A 755 -40.26 16.41 0.17
C ASN A 755 -40.91 17.66 -0.42
N LEU A 756 -42.01 17.54 -1.17
CA LEU A 756 -42.68 18.68 -1.81
C LEU A 756 -43.40 19.58 -0.80
N CYS A 757 -43.84 19.02 0.32
CA CYS A 757 -44.50 19.76 1.40
C CYS A 757 -43.54 20.47 2.37
N VAL A 758 -42.23 20.42 2.13
CA VAL A 758 -41.25 21.13 2.97
C VAL A 758 -41.29 22.62 2.64
N PRO A 759 -41.44 23.52 3.65
CA PRO A 759 -41.43 24.96 3.41
C PRO A 759 -40.16 25.41 2.69
N TYR A 760 -40.31 26.20 1.62
CA TYR A 760 -39.17 26.60 0.77
C TYR A 760 -38.07 27.34 1.54
N ARG A 761 -38.45 28.18 2.52
CA ARG A 761 -37.53 28.90 3.41
C ARG A 761 -36.69 27.98 4.30
N LEU A 762 -37.13 26.75 4.57
CA LEU A 762 -36.39 25.79 5.41
C LEU A 762 -35.37 24.98 4.59
N LEU A 763 -35.48 24.97 3.25
CA LEU A 763 -34.64 24.15 2.39
C LEU A 763 -33.16 24.53 2.46
N TRP A 764 -32.82 25.83 2.51
CA TRP A 764 -31.42 26.26 2.59
C TRP A 764 -30.80 25.90 3.95
N ILE A 765 -31.55 25.99 5.06
CA ILE A 765 -31.13 25.54 6.39
C ILE A 765 -30.87 24.03 6.39
N ARG A 766 -31.78 23.23 5.82
CA ARG A 766 -31.60 21.78 5.69
C ARG A 766 -30.37 21.42 4.86
N LYS A 767 -30.13 22.13 3.74
CA LYS A 767 -28.93 21.94 2.91
C LYS A 767 -27.64 22.24 3.69
N ILE A 768 -27.58 23.34 4.45
CA ILE A 768 -26.42 23.67 5.29
C ILE A 768 -26.22 22.61 6.39
N ALA A 769 -27.29 22.22 7.09
CA ALA A 769 -27.21 21.20 8.14
C ALA A 769 -26.69 19.85 7.59
N VAL A 770 -27.19 19.44 6.42
CA VAL A 770 -26.71 18.21 5.75
C VAL A 770 -25.26 18.36 5.27
N LEU A 771 -24.85 19.52 4.79
CA LEU A 771 -23.45 19.77 4.41
C LEU A 771 -22.52 19.63 5.62
N VAL A 772 -22.86 20.26 6.76
CA VAL A 772 -22.10 20.13 8.01
C VAL A 772 -22.07 18.68 8.49
N ALA A 773 -23.20 17.98 8.50
CA ALA A 773 -23.27 16.57 8.87
C ALA A 773 -22.39 15.68 7.95
N SER A 774 -22.36 15.99 6.64
CA SER A 774 -21.52 15.28 5.67
C SER A 774 -20.02 15.53 5.92
N ILE A 775 -19.63 16.76 6.26
CA ILE A 775 -18.24 17.11 6.62
C ILE A 775 -17.82 16.41 7.92
N LEU A 776 -18.67 16.45 8.95
CA LEU A 776 -18.40 15.75 10.21
C LEU A 776 -18.25 14.23 10.00
N PHE A 777 -19.06 13.65 9.11
CA PHE A 777 -18.93 12.24 8.74
C PHE A 777 -17.62 11.95 8.00
N VAL A 778 -17.19 12.82 7.09
CA VAL A 778 -15.88 12.72 6.41
C VAL A 778 -14.75 12.69 7.43
N ILE A 779 -14.77 13.58 8.43
CA ILE A 779 -13.75 13.65 9.49
C ILE A 779 -13.80 12.39 10.38
N PHE A 780 -14.98 11.95 10.79
CA PHE A 780 -15.12 10.74 11.62
C PHE A 780 -14.60 9.49 10.91
N PHE A 781 -14.75 9.42 9.59
CA PHE A 781 -14.26 8.30 8.79
C PHE A 781 -12.74 8.24 8.65
N LEU A 782 -11.99 9.23 9.16
CA LEU A 782 -10.53 9.13 9.27
C LEU A 782 -10.09 8.00 10.20
N ILE A 783 -10.93 7.56 11.14
CA ILE A 783 -10.59 6.48 12.08
C ILE A 783 -10.32 5.15 11.34
N PRO A 784 -11.24 4.63 10.49
CA PRO A 784 -10.96 3.49 9.62
C PRO A 784 -9.74 3.66 8.72
N VAL A 785 -9.53 4.86 8.16
CA VAL A 785 -8.39 5.18 7.28
C VAL A 785 -7.08 4.95 8.04
N VAL A 786 -6.93 5.57 9.21
CA VAL A 786 -5.75 5.41 10.09
C VAL A 786 -5.53 3.96 10.50
N PHE A 787 -6.59 3.24 10.83
CA PHE A 787 -6.50 1.83 11.16
C PHE A 787 -5.94 1.00 9.99
N THR A 788 -6.46 1.19 8.78
CA THR A 788 -6.00 0.45 7.59
C THR A 788 -4.57 0.81 7.21
N GLN A 789 -4.18 2.09 7.25
CA GLN A 789 -2.79 2.51 7.00
C GLN A 789 -1.81 1.96 8.05
N SER A 790 -2.24 1.84 9.30
CA SER A 790 -1.42 1.24 10.35
C SER A 790 -1.13 -0.26 10.10
N LEU A 791 -2.04 -0.99 9.44
CA LEU A 791 -1.84 -2.39 9.08
C LEU A 791 -0.85 -2.56 7.90
N VAL A 792 -0.82 -1.61 6.96
CA VAL A 792 0.16 -1.61 5.86
C VAL A 792 1.58 -1.56 6.40
N HIS A 793 1.82 -0.74 7.43
CA HIS A 793 3.09 -0.71 8.15
C HIS A 793 3.10 -1.62 9.38
N PHE A 794 2.76 -2.90 9.19
CA PHE A 794 2.65 -3.87 10.28
C PHE A 794 3.91 -3.98 11.15
N GLU A 795 5.11 -3.79 10.57
CA GLU A 795 6.37 -3.71 11.31
C GLU A 795 6.43 -2.55 12.32
N LYS A 796 5.87 -1.39 11.96
CA LYS A 796 5.76 -0.24 12.87
C LYS A 796 4.72 -0.53 13.96
N LEU A 797 3.64 -1.23 13.62
CA LEU A 797 2.58 -1.61 14.55
C LEU A 797 3.03 -2.66 15.57
N LYS A 798 3.86 -3.64 15.16
CA LYS A 798 4.52 -4.63 16.05
C LYS A 798 5.41 -3.99 17.12
N LYS A 799 5.89 -2.76 16.89
CA LYS A 799 6.67 -1.99 17.87
C LYS A 799 5.79 -1.28 18.90
N ILE A 800 4.61 -0.81 18.50
CA ILE A 800 3.64 -0.12 19.37
C ILE A 800 2.82 -1.11 20.20
N PHE A 801 2.44 -2.25 19.61
CA PHE A 801 1.62 -3.27 20.25
C PHE A 801 2.36 -4.63 20.26
N PRO A 802 3.05 -4.98 21.36
CA PRO A 802 3.90 -6.17 21.42
C PRO A 802 3.17 -7.49 21.19
N PHE A 803 1.87 -7.58 21.49
CA PHE A 803 1.05 -8.79 21.30
C PHE A 803 0.87 -9.19 19.81
N LEU A 804 1.08 -8.25 18.87
CA LEU A 804 0.97 -8.51 17.43
C LEU A 804 2.19 -9.25 16.86
N ARG A 805 3.29 -9.33 17.60
CA ARG A 805 4.49 -10.08 17.20
C ARG A 805 4.21 -11.57 17.01
N ASP A 806 3.32 -12.13 17.83
CA ASP A 806 2.94 -13.55 17.77
C ASP A 806 2.07 -13.89 16.54
N ILE A 807 1.26 -12.93 16.07
CA ILE A 807 0.39 -13.09 14.89
C ILE A 807 1.21 -13.02 13.59
N GLY A 808 2.25 -12.17 13.55
CA GLY A 808 3.14 -12.01 12.40
C GLY A 808 4.18 -13.12 12.19
N ARG A 809 4.12 -14.22 12.94
CA ARG A 809 5.22 -15.21 13.01
C ARG A 809 5.43 -16.02 11.73
N ARG A 810 4.43 -16.07 10.84
CA ARG A 810 4.50 -16.76 9.55
C ARG A 810 4.64 -15.73 8.43
N LYS A 811 5.68 -15.85 7.59
CA LYS A 811 5.93 -14.94 6.45
C LYS A 811 4.70 -14.76 5.55
N PHE A 812 3.96 -15.83 5.28
CA PHE A 812 2.72 -15.76 4.50
C PHE A 812 1.62 -14.92 5.20
N VAL A 813 1.45 -15.07 6.51
CA VAL A 813 0.44 -14.31 7.28
C VAL A 813 0.80 -12.84 7.30
N GLU A 814 2.08 -12.52 7.46
CA GLU A 814 2.58 -11.16 7.39
C GLU A 814 2.37 -10.52 6.01
N GLN A 815 2.65 -11.26 4.93
CA GLN A 815 2.40 -10.83 3.56
C GLN A 815 0.90 -10.60 3.29
N VAL A 816 0.02 -11.41 3.87
CA VAL A 816 -1.44 -11.21 3.77
C VAL A 816 -1.90 -9.99 4.58
N ILE A 817 -1.37 -9.80 5.80
CA ILE A 817 -1.72 -8.68 6.68
C ILE A 817 -1.24 -7.34 6.11
N THR A 818 -0.08 -7.32 5.45
CA THR A 818 0.49 -6.11 4.86
C THR A 818 -0.03 -5.83 3.44
N GLY A 819 -0.27 -6.88 2.64
CA GLY A 819 -0.56 -6.76 1.21
C GLY A 819 -2.02 -6.94 0.76
N TYR A 820 -2.89 -7.59 1.56
CA TYR A 820 -4.28 -7.86 1.16
C TYR A 820 -5.31 -7.34 2.17
N LEU A 821 -5.12 -7.68 3.45
CA LEU A 821 -6.06 -7.39 4.53
C LEU A 821 -6.44 -5.89 4.67
N PRO A 822 -5.51 -4.91 4.55
CA PRO A 822 -5.84 -3.50 4.71
C PRO A 822 -6.84 -3.04 3.64
N SER A 823 -6.63 -3.46 2.39
CA SER A 823 -7.51 -3.15 1.27
C SER A 823 -8.90 -3.75 1.44
N LEU A 824 -8.99 -4.99 1.95
CA LEU A 824 -10.26 -5.68 2.19
C LEU A 824 -11.07 -5.00 3.31
N ILE A 825 -10.42 -4.71 4.44
CA ILE A 825 -11.07 -4.03 5.56
C ILE A 825 -11.55 -2.65 5.14
N PHE A 826 -10.71 -1.90 4.40
CA PHE A 826 -11.08 -0.58 3.91
C PHE A 826 -12.29 -0.64 2.97
N MET A 827 -12.36 -1.62 2.06
CA MET A 827 -13.51 -1.85 1.20
C MET A 827 -14.80 -2.14 1.98
N ILE A 828 -14.74 -2.95 3.04
CA ILE A 828 -15.90 -3.25 3.88
C ILE A 828 -16.46 -1.96 4.50
N PHE A 829 -15.61 -1.08 5.02
CA PHE A 829 -16.05 0.22 5.55
C PHE A 829 -16.66 1.12 4.47
N LEU A 830 -16.12 1.11 3.24
CA LEU A 830 -16.65 1.93 2.14
C LEU A 830 -18.05 1.53 1.69
N TYR A 831 -18.45 0.26 1.79
CA TYR A 831 -19.83 -0.17 1.44
C TYR A 831 -20.92 0.49 2.31
N PHE A 832 -20.58 0.97 3.52
CA PHE A 832 -21.52 1.66 4.39
C PHE A 832 -21.81 3.11 3.95
N VAL A 833 -20.92 3.72 3.17
CA VAL A 833 -20.96 5.15 2.86
C VAL A 833 -22.11 5.53 1.90
N PRO A 834 -22.32 4.87 0.75
CA PRO A 834 -23.35 5.27 -0.20
C PRO A 834 -24.79 5.22 0.35
N PRO A 835 -25.20 4.19 1.12
CA PRO A 835 -26.51 4.19 1.79
C PRO A 835 -26.72 5.40 2.70
N LEU A 836 -25.71 5.76 3.51
CA LEU A 836 -25.78 6.93 4.39
C LEU A 836 -25.89 8.24 3.60
N MET A 837 -25.15 8.37 2.49
CA MET A 837 -25.22 9.54 1.62
C MET A 837 -26.58 9.70 0.91
N ILE A 838 -27.27 8.59 0.63
CA ILE A 838 -28.67 8.63 0.18
C ILE A 838 -29.57 9.20 1.28
N VAL A 839 -29.41 8.74 2.53
CA VAL A 839 -30.20 9.25 3.67
C VAL A 839 -29.98 10.75 3.83
N PHE A 840 -28.74 11.21 3.85
CA PHE A 840 -28.43 12.65 3.87
C PHE A 840 -29.10 13.41 2.73
N SER A 841 -29.06 12.86 1.51
CA SER A 841 -29.70 13.46 0.34
C SER A 841 -31.24 13.45 0.39
N THR A 842 -31.86 12.55 1.16
CA THR A 842 -33.31 12.63 1.44
C THR A 842 -33.65 13.81 2.35
N LEU A 843 -32.81 14.06 3.37
CA LEU A 843 -33.01 15.11 4.37
C LEU A 843 -32.86 16.53 3.78
N GLU A 844 -32.11 16.68 2.69
CA GLU A 844 -31.94 17.96 1.96
C GLU A 844 -33.23 18.53 1.38
N GLY A 845 -34.27 17.71 1.17
CA GLY A 845 -35.50 18.13 0.53
C GLY A 845 -35.44 18.11 -1.01
N SER A 846 -34.70 17.17 -1.61
CA SER A 846 -34.71 16.95 -3.07
C SER A 846 -36.12 16.57 -3.56
N ILE A 847 -36.58 17.21 -4.64
CA ILE A 847 -37.93 17.04 -5.21
C ILE A 847 -38.09 15.78 -6.07
N SER A 848 -37.00 15.28 -6.65
CA SER A 848 -36.99 14.11 -7.52
C SER A 848 -36.03 13.03 -7.02
N ARG A 849 -36.31 11.77 -7.37
CA ARG A 849 -35.46 10.62 -7.03
C ARG A 849 -34.13 10.70 -7.80
N SER A 850 -34.15 11.22 -9.03
CA SER A 850 -32.96 11.53 -9.84
C SER A 850 -32.06 12.58 -9.19
N SER A 851 -32.62 13.71 -8.71
CA SER A 851 -31.88 14.75 -8.00
C SER A 851 -31.29 14.23 -6.69
N ARG A 852 -32.04 13.39 -5.96
CA ARG A 852 -31.53 12.72 -4.76
C ARG A 852 -30.32 11.83 -5.06
N LYS A 853 -30.39 11.03 -6.14
CA LYS A 853 -29.26 10.18 -6.58
C LYS A 853 -28.07 11.03 -7.03
N ARG A 854 -28.30 12.12 -7.76
CA ARG A 854 -27.25 13.07 -8.17
C ARG A 854 -26.56 13.71 -6.96
N SER A 855 -27.35 14.20 -6.00
CA SER A 855 -26.82 14.80 -4.78
C SER A 855 -26.01 13.79 -3.95
N SER A 856 -26.50 12.56 -3.84
CA SER A 856 -25.77 11.46 -3.18
C SER A 856 -24.48 11.12 -3.91
N CYS A 857 -24.49 11.04 -5.25
CA CYS A 857 -23.30 10.80 -6.07
C CYS A 857 -22.23 11.86 -5.84
N ILE A 858 -22.61 13.14 -5.81
CA ILE A 858 -21.69 14.25 -5.55
C ILE A 858 -21.05 14.10 -4.16
N LYS A 859 -21.84 13.85 -3.12
CA LYS A 859 -21.31 13.65 -1.76
C LYS A 859 -20.37 12.45 -1.65
N VAL A 860 -20.72 11.31 -2.26
CA VAL A 860 -19.86 10.13 -2.29
C VAL A 860 -18.55 10.44 -3.04
N THR A 861 -18.60 11.19 -4.14
CA THR A 861 -17.41 11.61 -4.89
C THR A 861 -16.46 12.44 -4.02
N TYR A 862 -16.96 13.48 -3.35
CA TYR A 862 -16.15 14.28 -2.43
C TYR A 862 -15.60 13.47 -1.26
N PHE A 863 -16.44 12.61 -0.68
CA PHE A 863 -16.02 11.73 0.40
C PHE A 863 -14.87 10.82 -0.02
N VAL A 864 -14.99 10.20 -1.20
CA VAL A 864 -13.99 9.27 -1.73
C VAL A 864 -12.70 10.00 -2.06
N ILE A 865 -12.75 11.18 -2.69
CA ILE A 865 -11.56 12.01 -2.95
C ILE A 865 -10.86 12.38 -1.64
N TRP A 866 -11.60 12.79 -0.61
CA TRP A 866 -10.95 13.19 0.65
C TRP A 866 -10.41 11.99 1.43
N ASN A 867 -11.23 10.97 1.69
CA ASN A 867 -10.87 9.88 2.60
C ASN A 867 -10.08 8.75 1.93
N VAL A 868 -10.32 8.45 0.65
CA VAL A 868 -9.57 7.39 -0.05
C VAL A 868 -8.26 7.92 -0.61
N PHE A 869 -8.22 9.16 -1.11
CA PHE A 869 -7.00 9.73 -1.69
C PHE A 869 -6.20 10.56 -0.68
N PHE A 870 -6.68 11.75 -0.31
CA PHE A 870 -5.89 12.68 0.52
C PHE A 870 -5.60 12.17 1.94
N ALA A 871 -6.60 11.61 2.62
CA ALA A 871 -6.45 11.16 4.00
C ALA A 871 -5.47 10.00 4.13
N ASN A 872 -5.42 9.07 3.17
CA ASN A 872 -4.46 7.98 3.18
C ASN A 872 -3.02 8.51 3.06
N ILE A 873 -2.76 9.43 2.13
CA ILE A 873 -1.44 10.08 1.95
C ILE A 873 -1.04 10.89 3.19
N LEU A 874 -1.94 11.71 3.72
CA LEU A 874 -1.67 12.52 4.92
C LEU A 874 -1.45 11.66 6.17
N THR A 875 -2.20 10.57 6.30
CA THR A 875 -2.05 9.65 7.44
C THR A 875 -0.72 8.90 7.39
N GLU A 876 -0.25 8.50 6.21
CA GLU A 876 1.09 7.91 6.08
C GLU A 876 2.17 8.88 6.55
N THR A 877 2.14 10.13 6.07
CA THR A 877 3.10 11.17 6.51
C THR A 877 3.06 11.39 8.02
N ALA A 878 1.86 11.35 8.62
CA ALA A 878 1.67 11.54 10.04
C ALA A 878 2.20 10.36 10.87
N ILE A 879 2.00 9.12 10.42
CA ILE A 879 2.53 7.91 11.08
C ILE A 879 4.06 7.89 11.01
N ASP A 880 4.64 8.26 9.86
CA ASP A 880 6.10 8.38 9.71
C ASP A 880 6.70 9.48 10.58
N HIS A 881 6.02 10.62 10.71
CA HIS A 881 6.50 11.73 11.53
C HIS A 881 6.31 11.50 13.03
N TYR A 882 5.23 10.84 13.46
CA TYR A 882 4.94 10.55 14.87
C TYR A 882 6.07 9.76 15.55
N GLN A 883 6.80 8.93 14.80
CA GLN A 883 7.96 8.19 15.32
C GLN A 883 9.29 8.94 15.20
N ASN A 884 9.42 9.91 14.27
CA ASN A 884 10.68 10.58 13.98
C ASN A 884 10.98 11.82 14.84
N SER A 885 9.99 12.45 15.52
CA SER A 885 10.25 13.45 16.57
C SER A 885 8.99 13.88 17.34
N ILE A 886 9.00 13.71 18.66
CA ILE A 886 8.32 14.60 19.61
C ILE A 886 9.14 15.91 19.63
N MET A 887 8.92 16.80 18.66
CA MET A 887 9.20 18.25 18.68
C MET A 887 9.30 18.81 17.25
N LYS A 888 8.78 20.03 17.05
CA LYS A 888 8.80 20.88 15.85
C LYS A 888 7.62 20.75 14.86
N LEU A 889 6.40 20.87 15.38
CA LEU A 889 5.20 21.21 14.59
C LEU A 889 5.16 22.73 14.25
N GLY A 890 6.24 23.26 13.68
CA GLY A 890 6.43 24.72 13.49
C GLY A 890 6.80 25.19 12.08
N ASP A 891 7.39 24.35 11.22
CA ASP A 891 7.85 24.78 9.89
C ASP A 891 6.90 24.34 8.77
N ALA A 892 5.87 25.15 8.51
CA ALA A 892 4.94 24.97 7.39
C ALA A 892 5.64 24.97 6.00
N LYS A 893 6.92 25.39 5.93
CA LYS A 893 7.72 25.42 4.69
C LYS A 893 8.16 24.05 4.19
N ASN A 894 8.19 23.02 5.03
CA ASN A 894 8.65 21.67 4.64
C ASN A 894 7.51 20.75 4.19
N ILE A 895 6.25 21.16 4.35
CA ILE A 895 5.05 20.36 3.99
C ILE A 895 5.06 19.88 2.53
N PRO A 896 5.41 20.71 1.51
CA PRO A 896 5.43 20.24 0.12
C PRO A 896 6.48 19.15 -0.14
N ASN A 897 7.66 19.24 0.47
CA ASN A 897 8.71 18.24 0.34
C ASN A 897 8.35 16.93 1.07
N LEU A 898 7.64 17.03 2.19
CA LEU A 898 7.10 15.88 2.93
C LEU A 898 6.03 15.14 2.12
N LEU A 899 5.10 15.88 1.50
CA LEU A 899 4.09 15.30 0.62
C LEU A 899 4.72 14.66 -0.63
N ALA A 900 5.70 15.32 -1.25
CA ALA A 900 6.39 14.77 -2.44
C ALA A 900 7.03 13.40 -2.17
N LYS A 901 7.62 13.20 -0.99
CA LYS A 901 8.21 11.89 -0.62
C LYS A 901 7.17 10.82 -0.28
N ALA A 902 5.99 11.20 0.19
CA ALA A 902 4.98 10.25 0.66
C ALA A 902 4.05 9.72 -0.45
N VAL A 903 3.90 10.45 -1.56
CA VAL A 903 3.06 9.96 -2.66
C VAL A 903 3.61 8.65 -3.26
N PRO A 904 4.91 8.54 -3.62
CA PRO A 904 5.44 7.28 -4.14
C PRO A 904 5.38 6.10 -3.15
N SER A 905 5.52 6.34 -1.84
CA SER A 905 5.43 5.28 -0.82
C SER A 905 4.03 4.70 -0.69
N THR A 906 2.98 5.51 -0.84
CA THR A 906 1.58 5.03 -0.86
C THR A 906 1.19 4.20 -2.08
N ALA A 907 1.97 4.24 -3.17
CA ALA A 907 1.60 3.59 -4.44
C ALA A 907 1.30 2.09 -4.26
N THR A 908 2.04 1.40 -3.38
CA THR A 908 1.82 -0.03 -3.10
C THR A 908 0.44 -0.30 -2.48
N PHE A 909 -0.03 0.58 -1.59
CA PHE A 909 -1.38 0.49 -1.03
C PHE A 909 -2.45 0.72 -2.09
N PHE A 910 -2.30 1.75 -2.93
CA PHE A 910 -3.27 2.00 -4.01
C PHE A 910 -3.31 0.86 -5.03
N MET A 911 -2.17 0.23 -5.33
CA MET A 911 -2.10 -0.95 -6.20
C MET A 911 -2.89 -2.13 -5.66
N THR A 912 -2.69 -2.46 -4.38
CA THR A 912 -3.44 -3.55 -3.73
C THR A 912 -4.93 -3.20 -3.57
N TYR A 913 -5.25 -1.92 -3.32
CA TYR A 913 -6.63 -1.42 -3.29
C TYR A 913 -7.32 -1.52 -4.65
N VAL A 914 -6.66 -1.14 -5.76
CA VAL A 914 -7.22 -1.25 -7.12
C VAL A 914 -7.43 -2.72 -7.50
N LEU A 915 -6.53 -3.62 -7.12
CA LEU A 915 -6.73 -5.06 -7.34
C LEU A 915 -7.94 -5.61 -6.56
N THR A 916 -8.06 -5.25 -5.29
CA THR A 916 -9.16 -5.74 -4.43
C THR A 916 -10.51 -5.09 -4.79
N SER A 917 -10.52 -3.76 -4.98
CA SER A 917 -11.71 -3.02 -5.38
C SER A 917 -12.09 -3.32 -6.83
N GLY A 918 -11.15 -3.26 -7.76
CA GLY A 918 -11.41 -3.48 -9.18
C GLY A 918 -11.81 -4.93 -9.48
N TRP A 919 -11.05 -5.93 -9.03
CA TRP A 919 -11.28 -7.31 -9.48
C TRP A 919 -12.26 -8.04 -8.57
N ALA A 920 -11.95 -8.14 -7.28
CA ALA A 920 -12.77 -8.93 -6.36
C ALA A 920 -14.15 -8.29 -6.12
N SER A 921 -14.25 -6.97 -5.95
CA SER A 921 -15.54 -6.33 -5.68
C SER A 921 -16.47 -6.25 -6.91
N LEU A 922 -15.97 -6.00 -8.13
CA LEU A 922 -16.82 -6.12 -9.34
C LEU A 922 -17.32 -7.56 -9.52
N SER A 923 -16.52 -8.56 -9.16
CA SER A 923 -16.94 -9.97 -9.16
C SER A 923 -18.07 -10.25 -8.16
N ILE A 924 -18.03 -9.62 -6.98
CA ILE A 924 -19.09 -9.72 -5.97
C ILE A 924 -20.37 -9.04 -6.47
N GLU A 925 -20.26 -7.87 -7.11
CA GLU A 925 -21.41 -7.16 -7.68
C GLU A 925 -22.09 -7.94 -8.79
N LEU A 926 -21.32 -8.64 -9.63
CA LEU A 926 -21.86 -9.52 -10.66
C LEU A 926 -22.76 -10.63 -10.09
N ILE A 927 -22.42 -11.15 -8.90
CA ILE A 927 -23.23 -12.15 -8.20
C ILE A 927 -24.53 -11.57 -7.65
N GLN A 928 -24.58 -10.26 -7.39
CA GLN A 928 -25.73 -9.58 -6.77
C GLN A 928 -26.19 -10.27 -5.47
N PRO A 929 -25.34 -10.35 -4.43
CA PRO A 929 -25.60 -11.14 -3.23
C PRO A 929 -26.87 -10.70 -2.50
N PHE A 930 -27.15 -9.40 -2.42
CA PHE A 930 -28.34 -8.90 -1.73
C PHE A 930 -29.65 -9.32 -2.44
N PRO A 931 -29.86 -9.03 -3.74
CA PRO A 931 -31.02 -9.57 -4.48
C PRO A 931 -31.12 -11.10 -4.44
N LEU A 932 -29.99 -11.80 -4.53
CA LEU A 932 -29.93 -13.25 -4.46
C LEU A 932 -30.44 -13.78 -3.11
N VAL A 933 -29.94 -13.24 -2.01
CA VAL A 933 -30.36 -13.62 -0.64
C VAL A 933 -31.83 -13.26 -0.41
N CYS A 934 -32.29 -12.09 -0.86
CA CYS A 934 -33.70 -11.73 -0.79
C CYS A 934 -34.56 -12.74 -1.56
N ASN A 935 -34.23 -13.07 -2.82
CA ASN A 935 -34.99 -14.04 -3.60
C ASN A 935 -35.04 -15.41 -2.91
N LEU A 936 -33.90 -15.90 -2.41
CA LEU A 936 -33.83 -17.15 -1.66
C LEU A 936 -34.68 -17.08 -0.38
N PHE A 937 -34.61 -16.00 0.39
CA PHE A 937 -35.39 -15.80 1.60
C PHE A 937 -36.89 -15.82 1.31
N TYR A 938 -37.37 -15.01 0.38
CA TYR A 938 -38.80 -14.92 0.09
C TYR A 938 -39.35 -16.19 -0.57
N ARG A 939 -38.54 -16.91 -1.35
CA ARG A 939 -38.95 -18.16 -2.01
C ARG A 939 -38.93 -19.37 -1.08
N PHE A 940 -37.91 -19.50 -0.23
CA PHE A 940 -37.76 -20.67 0.65
C PHE A 940 -38.36 -20.47 2.04
N ILE A 941 -38.32 -19.24 2.59
CA ILE A 941 -38.84 -18.94 3.93
C ILE A 941 -40.28 -18.41 3.88
N LEU A 942 -40.61 -17.52 2.93
CA LEU A 942 -41.96 -16.95 2.80
C LEU A 942 -42.82 -17.63 1.72
N GLN A 943 -42.32 -18.66 1.04
CA GLN A 943 -43.00 -19.46 -0.01
C GLN A 943 -43.77 -18.66 -1.06
N ASN A 944 -43.39 -17.41 -1.30
CA ASN A 944 -44.13 -16.52 -2.19
C ASN A 944 -43.72 -16.75 -3.66
N LYS A 945 -44.68 -17.10 -4.52
CA LYS A 945 -44.47 -17.39 -5.95
C LYS A 945 -44.65 -16.18 -6.86
N ASP A 946 -45.14 -15.05 -6.36
CA ASP A 946 -45.35 -13.85 -7.18
C ASP A 946 -44.01 -13.15 -7.51
N GLU A 947 -43.55 -13.30 -8.76
CA GLU A 947 -42.34 -12.70 -9.32
C GLU A 947 -42.32 -11.15 -9.24
N THR A 948 -43.48 -10.52 -9.04
CA THR A 948 -43.66 -9.07 -9.03
C THR A 948 -43.43 -8.41 -7.66
N THR A 949 -43.10 -9.18 -6.63
CA THR A 949 -43.01 -8.68 -5.24
C THR A 949 -41.69 -7.95 -4.95
N TYR A 950 -40.67 -8.15 -5.79
CA TYR A 950 -39.37 -7.47 -5.67
C TYR A 950 -39.37 -6.25 -6.59
N GLY A 951 -39.21 -5.05 -6.02
CA GLY A 951 -39.15 -3.82 -6.79
C GLY A 951 -38.08 -3.90 -7.89
N THR A 952 -38.37 -3.36 -9.07
CA THR A 952 -37.39 -3.24 -10.15
C THR A 952 -36.15 -2.47 -9.65
N TYR A 953 -35.02 -3.17 -9.50
CA TYR A 953 -33.77 -2.56 -9.07
C TYR A 953 -33.29 -1.59 -10.16
N THR A 954 -33.24 -0.31 -9.81
CA THR A 954 -32.67 0.72 -10.66
C THR A 954 -31.16 0.72 -10.56
N PHE A 955 -30.46 1.01 -11.66
CA PHE A 955 -28.99 1.12 -11.66
C PHE A 955 -28.48 2.07 -10.55
N PRO A 956 -27.48 1.65 -9.75
CA PRO A 956 -27.00 2.41 -8.59
C PRO A 956 -25.95 3.46 -8.99
N TYR A 957 -26.38 4.52 -9.71
CA TYR A 957 -25.48 5.60 -10.16
C TYR A 957 -24.62 6.24 -9.05
N HIS A 958 -25.11 6.26 -7.81
CA HIS A 958 -24.45 6.86 -6.66
C HIS A 958 -23.28 6.02 -6.08
N THR A 959 -23.12 4.76 -6.51
CA THR A 959 -21.96 3.91 -6.18
C THR A 959 -21.00 3.83 -7.36
N GLU A 960 -21.52 3.54 -8.56
CA GLU A 960 -20.68 3.22 -9.73
C GLU A 960 -20.01 4.44 -10.34
N VAL A 961 -20.71 5.58 -10.44
CA VAL A 961 -20.10 6.79 -11.03
C VAL A 961 -18.94 7.31 -10.18
N PRO A 962 -19.08 7.48 -8.84
CA PRO A 962 -17.95 7.89 -8.00
C PRO A 962 -16.78 6.90 -8.04
N ARG A 963 -17.05 5.60 -8.18
CA ARG A 963 -16.02 4.57 -8.28
C ARG A 963 -15.21 4.67 -9.57
N VAL A 964 -15.86 4.85 -10.72
CA VAL A 964 -15.19 5.07 -12.01
C VAL A 964 -14.36 6.35 -11.99
N LEU A 965 -14.89 7.42 -11.37
CA LEU A 965 -14.16 8.68 -11.19
C LEU A 965 -12.94 8.52 -10.26
N LEU A 966 -13.06 7.71 -9.20
CA LEU A 966 -11.93 7.39 -8.33
C LEU A 966 -10.84 6.63 -9.07
N PHE A 967 -11.19 5.60 -9.85
CA PHE A 967 -10.20 4.89 -10.65
C PHE A 967 -9.53 5.84 -11.65
N GLY A 968 -10.30 6.70 -12.33
CA GLY A 968 -9.72 7.75 -13.17
C GLY A 968 -8.75 8.68 -12.43
N LEU A 969 -9.07 9.06 -11.18
CA LEU A 969 -8.19 9.89 -10.35
C LEU A 969 -6.91 9.14 -9.93
N LEU A 970 -7.04 7.91 -9.43
CA LEU A 970 -5.90 7.07 -9.01
C LEU A 970 -4.99 6.72 -10.18
N ASP A 971 -5.57 6.44 -11.35
CA ASP A 971 -4.79 6.16 -12.55
C ASP A 971 -4.08 7.43 -13.05
N THR A 972 -4.74 8.60 -13.00
CA THR A 972 -4.10 9.89 -13.34
C THR A 972 -2.97 10.21 -12.36
N GLU A 973 -3.15 9.95 -11.07
CA GLU A 973 -2.09 10.10 -10.07
C GLU A 973 -0.94 9.12 -10.31
N ARG A 974 -1.22 7.86 -10.64
CA ARG A 974 -0.17 6.88 -10.97
C ARG A 974 0.61 7.25 -12.23
N ILE A 975 -0.09 7.68 -13.28
CA ILE A 975 0.52 8.25 -14.48
C ILE A 975 1.38 9.47 -14.08
N CYS A 976 0.88 10.32 -13.19
CA CYS A 976 1.64 11.44 -12.64
C CYS A 976 2.83 11.00 -11.77
N ASN A 977 2.79 9.90 -11.03
CA ASN A 977 3.94 9.39 -10.26
C ASN A 977 5.02 8.80 -11.17
N GLU A 978 4.64 8.22 -12.31
CA GLU A 978 5.58 7.82 -13.37
C GLU A 978 6.18 9.05 -14.10
N ILE A 979 5.49 10.20 -14.06
CA ILE A 979 5.79 11.40 -14.86
C ILE A 979 6.28 12.63 -14.04
N SER A 980 6.08 12.72 -12.72
CA SER A 980 6.43 13.89 -11.89
C SER A 980 6.27 13.64 -10.37
N ASP A 981 7.39 13.66 -9.62
CA ASP A 981 7.43 13.50 -8.15
C ASP A 981 6.95 14.75 -7.37
N ARG A 982 6.96 15.95 -7.99
CA ARG A 982 6.77 17.24 -7.27
C ARG A 982 5.55 18.07 -7.69
N GLY A 983 5.01 17.86 -8.89
CA GLY A 983 3.92 18.69 -9.45
C GLY A 983 2.50 18.25 -9.08
N ALA A 984 2.26 16.95 -8.86
CA ALA A 984 0.90 16.39 -8.70
C ALA A 984 0.18 16.88 -7.43
N VAL A 985 0.92 17.02 -6.31
CA VAL A 985 0.37 17.52 -5.04
C VAL A 985 -0.01 19.00 -5.13
N LEU A 986 0.78 19.80 -5.85
CA LEU A 986 0.50 21.23 -6.06
C LEU A 986 -0.62 21.45 -7.09
N ALA A 987 -0.70 20.64 -8.16
CA ALA A 987 -1.76 20.75 -9.17
C ALA A 987 -3.13 20.25 -8.65
N CYS A 988 -3.17 19.11 -7.94
CA CYS A 988 -4.41 18.61 -7.33
C CYS A 988 -4.87 19.50 -6.15
N GLY A 989 -3.94 20.08 -5.38
CA GLY A 989 -4.25 21.10 -4.37
C GLY A 989 -4.72 22.43 -4.97
N ALA A 990 -4.16 22.85 -6.10
CA ALA A 990 -4.55 24.07 -6.80
C ALA A 990 -5.92 23.97 -7.49
N GLN A 991 -6.33 22.77 -7.93
CA GLN A 991 -7.68 22.54 -8.47
C GLN A 991 -8.80 22.79 -7.44
N HIS A 992 -8.52 22.66 -6.14
CA HIS A 992 -9.48 23.00 -5.07
C HIS A 992 -9.33 24.44 -4.55
N ASN A 993 -8.09 24.96 -4.45
CA ASN A 993 -7.84 26.28 -3.85
C ASN A 993 -8.05 27.47 -4.81
N ASN A 994 -8.10 27.26 -6.13
CA ASN A 994 -8.40 28.34 -7.09
C ASN A 994 -9.85 28.82 -7.08
N ILE A 995 -10.68 28.31 -6.17
CA ILE A 995 -12.03 28.83 -5.88
C ILE A 995 -12.03 29.74 -4.63
N LEU A 996 -10.98 29.75 -3.79
CA LEU A 996 -11.04 30.44 -2.49
C LEU A 996 -9.91 31.41 -2.12
N VAL A 997 -8.70 31.34 -2.69
CA VAL A 997 -7.67 32.37 -2.39
C VAL A 997 -6.75 32.60 -3.59
N GLY A 998 -6.82 33.80 -4.18
CA GLY A 998 -5.77 34.31 -5.06
C GLY A 998 -4.49 34.56 -4.25
N ALA A 999 -3.62 33.56 -4.14
CA ALA A 999 -2.31 33.70 -3.54
C ALA A 999 -1.25 33.92 -4.63
N ASN A 1000 -0.54 35.03 -4.49
CA ASN A 1000 0.48 35.56 -5.39
C ASN A 1000 1.64 34.54 -5.60
N PRO A 1001 2.02 34.16 -6.84
CA PRO A 1001 3.03 33.11 -7.11
C PRO A 1001 4.47 33.50 -6.72
N ASN A 1002 4.71 34.76 -6.34
CA ASN A 1002 6.06 35.29 -6.18
C ASN A 1002 6.75 34.94 -4.84
N ASN A 1003 6.05 34.37 -3.86
CA ASN A 1003 6.63 34.09 -2.53
C ASN A 1003 7.17 32.66 -2.32
N SER A 1004 6.96 31.73 -3.26
CA SER A 1004 7.44 30.33 -3.15
C SER A 1004 8.65 30.01 -4.04
N THR A 1005 9.25 31.02 -4.68
CA THR A 1005 10.42 30.87 -5.58
C THR A 1005 11.75 30.74 -4.85
N GLY A 1006 11.80 30.94 -3.53
CA GLY A 1006 13.04 31.02 -2.75
C GLY A 1006 13.75 29.70 -2.41
N SER A 1007 13.25 28.52 -2.83
CA SER A 1007 13.81 27.22 -2.39
C SER A 1007 14.39 26.35 -3.51
N PHE A 1008 14.17 26.68 -4.79
CA PHE A 1008 14.68 25.87 -5.89
C PHE A 1008 15.95 26.51 -6.47
N ARG A 1009 17.11 25.92 -6.15
CA ARG A 1009 18.42 26.35 -6.67
C ARG A 1009 18.64 26.06 -8.16
N ASP A 1010 17.77 25.29 -8.82
CA ASP A 1010 17.92 24.89 -10.23
C ASP A 1010 16.85 25.51 -11.15
N GLN A 1011 17.30 26.35 -12.08
CA GLN A 1011 16.49 27.10 -13.06
C GLN A 1011 15.67 26.17 -13.99
N ARG A 1012 16.12 24.93 -14.23
CA ARG A 1012 15.42 23.98 -15.12
C ARG A 1012 14.14 23.43 -14.50
N ILE A 1013 14.18 23.15 -13.20
CA ILE A 1013 13.00 22.70 -12.43
C ILE A 1013 11.94 23.80 -12.42
N VAL A 1014 12.35 25.05 -12.25
CA VAL A 1014 11.45 26.22 -12.31
C VAL A 1014 10.78 26.36 -13.68
N ASN A 1015 11.50 26.08 -14.77
CA ASN A 1015 10.93 26.13 -16.12
C ASN A 1015 9.94 24.98 -16.40
N CYS A 1016 10.22 23.76 -15.92
CA CYS A 1016 9.25 22.67 -15.98
C CYS A 1016 7.96 23.04 -15.21
N PHE A 1017 8.08 23.63 -14.02
CA PHE A 1017 6.92 24.11 -13.25
C PHE A 1017 6.08 25.16 -13.99
N LYS A 1018 6.71 26.07 -14.74
CA LYS A 1018 5.98 27.04 -15.59
C LYS A 1018 5.18 26.34 -16.70
N LEU A 1019 5.71 25.25 -17.27
CA LEU A 1019 5.01 24.45 -18.26
C LEU A 1019 3.82 23.71 -17.65
N TYR A 1020 3.99 23.06 -16.49
CA TYR A 1020 2.86 22.45 -15.77
C TYR A 1020 1.74 23.47 -15.53
N HIS A 1021 2.08 24.67 -15.07
CA HIS A 1021 1.08 25.71 -14.85
C HIS A 1021 0.37 26.15 -16.14
N SER A 1022 1.09 26.19 -17.27
CA SER A 1022 0.47 26.49 -18.57
C SER A 1022 -0.45 25.37 -19.07
N ALA A 1023 -0.13 24.10 -18.79
CA ALA A 1023 -1.01 22.97 -19.10
C ALA A 1023 -2.30 23.01 -18.26
N ASP A 1024 -2.20 23.36 -16.98
CA ASP A 1024 -3.37 23.57 -16.11
C ASP A 1024 -4.22 24.74 -16.58
N CYS A 1025 -3.60 25.85 -16.99
CA CYS A 1025 -4.30 27.00 -17.53
C CYS A 1025 -5.03 26.64 -18.83
N LEU A 1026 -4.39 25.87 -19.72
CA LEU A 1026 -4.99 25.36 -20.95
C LEU A 1026 -6.19 24.45 -20.64
N HIS A 1027 -6.05 23.53 -19.69
CA HIS A 1027 -7.13 22.64 -19.25
C HIS A 1027 -8.31 23.43 -18.69
N ALA A 1028 -8.07 24.36 -17.76
CA ALA A 1028 -9.11 25.20 -17.16
C ALA A 1028 -9.82 26.08 -18.21
N THR A 1029 -9.06 26.64 -19.16
CA THR A 1029 -9.62 27.43 -20.27
C THR A 1029 -10.49 26.56 -21.16
N LEU A 1030 -10.02 25.38 -21.55
CA LEU A 1030 -10.79 24.44 -22.36
C LEU A 1030 -12.06 23.97 -21.63
N GLN A 1031 -11.96 23.68 -20.33
CA GLN A 1031 -13.10 23.32 -19.50
C GLN A 1031 -14.15 24.43 -19.48
N ARG A 1032 -13.73 25.70 -19.32
CA ARG A 1032 -14.64 26.86 -19.39
C ARG A 1032 -15.30 26.97 -20.77
N VAL A 1033 -14.54 26.79 -21.86
CA VAL A 1033 -15.07 26.81 -23.23
C VAL A 1033 -16.08 25.68 -23.45
N LEU A 1034 -15.75 24.47 -23.01
CA LEU A 1034 -16.63 23.30 -23.08
C LEU A 1034 -17.90 23.52 -22.25
N GLN A 1035 -17.78 24.01 -21.01
CA GLN A 1035 -18.93 24.34 -20.17
C GLN A 1035 -19.80 25.41 -20.83
N ALA A 1036 -19.23 26.50 -21.34
CA ALA A 1036 -19.99 27.55 -22.00
C ALA A 1036 -20.73 27.05 -23.25
N LYS A 1037 -20.10 26.16 -24.04
CA LYS A 1037 -20.66 25.67 -25.31
C LYS A 1037 -21.64 24.50 -25.15
N VAL A 1038 -21.40 23.62 -24.19
CA VAL A 1038 -22.08 22.32 -24.06
C VAL A 1038 -23.07 22.30 -22.90
N SER A 1039 -22.73 22.91 -21.75
CA SER A 1039 -23.60 22.91 -20.55
C SER A 1039 -25.02 23.44 -20.82
N PRO A 1040 -25.23 24.51 -21.62
CA PRO A 1040 -26.58 24.99 -21.93
C PRO A 1040 -27.47 23.92 -22.56
N ALA A 1041 -26.89 23.04 -23.40
CA ALA A 1041 -27.62 21.96 -24.06
C ALA A 1041 -28.04 20.81 -23.12
N PHE A 1042 -27.52 20.78 -21.89
CA PHE A 1042 -27.92 19.82 -20.85
C PHE A 1042 -28.81 20.44 -19.77
N GLN A 1043 -28.58 21.71 -19.43
CA GLN A 1043 -29.33 22.42 -18.40
C GLN A 1043 -30.67 22.94 -18.91
N LYS A 1044 -30.74 23.35 -20.18
CA LYS A 1044 -31.94 23.93 -20.78
C LYS A 1044 -32.42 23.09 -21.96
N THR A 1045 -33.72 23.02 -22.13
CA THR A 1045 -34.31 22.42 -23.33
C THR A 1045 -34.48 23.51 -24.39
N PRO A 1046 -33.95 23.32 -25.63
CA PRO A 1046 -34.07 24.35 -26.66
C PRO A 1046 -35.53 24.60 -27.05
N ALA A 1047 -35.99 25.84 -26.93
CA ALA A 1047 -37.35 26.23 -27.27
C ALA A 1047 -37.76 25.85 -28.70
N LYS A 1048 -36.84 25.96 -29.66
CA LYS A 1048 -37.06 25.58 -31.06
C LYS A 1048 -37.52 24.13 -31.23
N ILE A 1049 -36.94 23.19 -30.46
CA ILE A 1049 -37.30 21.76 -30.54
C ILE A 1049 -38.70 21.56 -29.98
N ILE A 1050 -38.98 22.18 -28.83
CA ILE A 1050 -40.29 22.07 -28.18
C ILE A 1050 -41.42 22.65 -29.04
N ILE A 1051 -41.19 23.81 -29.67
CA ILE A 1051 -42.16 24.42 -30.60
C ILE A 1051 -42.44 23.50 -31.80
N GLU A 1052 -41.40 22.88 -32.36
CA GLU A 1052 -41.56 21.95 -33.47
C GLU A 1052 -42.32 20.68 -33.06
N MET A 1053 -42.08 20.16 -31.85
CA MET A 1053 -42.85 19.04 -31.30
C MET A 1053 -44.33 19.42 -31.09
N ASP A 1054 -44.60 20.61 -30.55
CA ASP A 1054 -45.98 21.11 -30.38
C ASP A 1054 -46.69 21.24 -31.73
N ARG A 1055 -46.00 21.76 -32.76
CA ARG A 1055 -46.51 21.86 -34.14
C ARG A 1055 -46.84 20.49 -34.74
N GLN A 1056 -46.00 19.49 -34.52
CA GLN A 1056 -46.22 18.13 -35.02
C GLN A 1056 -47.41 17.45 -34.34
N ASP A 1057 -47.55 17.59 -33.03
CA ASP A 1057 -48.68 16.98 -32.29
C ASP A 1057 -50.01 17.65 -32.58
N GLU A 1058 -50.00 18.97 -32.83
CA GLU A 1058 -51.17 19.73 -33.32
C GLU A 1058 -51.59 19.25 -34.71
N GLN A 1059 -50.64 19.06 -35.63
CA GLN A 1059 -50.90 18.49 -36.97
C GLN A 1059 -51.38 17.04 -36.92
N CYS A 1060 -50.96 16.26 -35.92
CA CYS A 1060 -51.35 14.85 -35.75
C CYS A 1060 -52.64 14.66 -34.91
N GLY A 1061 -53.23 15.73 -34.36
CA GLY A 1061 -54.43 15.66 -33.52
C GLY A 1061 -54.26 14.96 -32.17
N ARG A 1062 -53.01 14.78 -31.69
CA ARG A 1062 -52.71 14.01 -30.45
C ARG A 1062 -52.79 14.84 -29.17
N LEU A 1063 -52.94 16.16 -29.29
CA LEU A 1063 -52.82 17.10 -28.18
C LEU A 1063 -53.93 16.92 -27.12
N GLU A 1064 -55.18 16.67 -27.55
CA GLU A 1064 -56.31 16.46 -26.65
C GLU A 1064 -56.18 15.16 -25.84
N GLU A 1065 -55.68 14.09 -26.46
CA GLU A 1065 -55.41 12.82 -25.77
C GLU A 1065 -54.33 12.98 -24.69
N ILE A 1066 -53.30 13.80 -24.98
CA ILE A 1066 -52.24 14.13 -24.01
C ILE A 1066 -52.84 14.92 -22.84
N HIS A 1067 -53.63 15.96 -23.11
CA HIS A 1067 -54.24 16.81 -22.07
C HIS A 1067 -55.12 16.01 -21.10
N GLN A 1068 -55.91 15.06 -21.59
CA GLN A 1068 -56.71 14.17 -20.72
C GLN A 1068 -55.85 13.28 -19.82
N LYS A 1069 -54.69 12.81 -20.33
CA LYS A 1069 -53.78 11.95 -19.56
C LYS A 1069 -52.94 12.73 -18.54
N LEU A 1070 -52.71 14.04 -18.70
CA LEU A 1070 -51.88 14.85 -17.81
C LEU A 1070 -52.34 14.82 -16.34
N GLN A 1071 -53.64 14.99 -16.10
CA GLN A 1071 -54.19 15.00 -14.74
C GLN A 1071 -54.08 13.63 -14.07
N SER A 1072 -54.33 12.55 -14.82
CA SER A 1072 -54.16 11.18 -14.30
C SER A 1072 -52.69 10.80 -14.04
N ALA A 1073 -51.76 11.44 -14.75
CA ALA A 1073 -50.34 11.09 -14.69
C ALA A 1073 -49.68 11.50 -13.36
N TYR A 1074 -50.09 12.62 -12.76
CA TYR A 1074 -49.48 13.19 -11.55
C TYR A 1074 -50.33 12.99 -10.29
N ASN A 1075 -51.05 11.88 -10.18
CA ASN A 1075 -51.81 11.57 -8.96
C ASN A 1075 -50.92 11.15 -7.78
N GLN A 1076 -51.00 11.92 -6.69
CA GLN A 1076 -50.30 11.62 -5.43
C GLN A 1076 -50.80 10.30 -4.78
N PHE A 1077 -52.07 9.97 -5.00
CA PHE A 1077 -52.71 8.74 -4.56
C PHE A 1077 -53.28 8.03 -5.79
N THR A 1078 -52.69 6.89 -6.17
CA THR A 1078 -53.20 6.09 -7.30
C THR A 1078 -54.45 5.33 -6.87
N PRO A 1079 -55.59 5.43 -7.58
CA PRO A 1079 -56.74 4.56 -7.34
C PRO A 1079 -56.33 3.10 -7.60
N ILE A 1080 -56.76 2.17 -6.75
CA ILE A 1080 -56.49 0.74 -6.94
C ILE A 1080 -57.42 0.22 -8.04
N SER A 1081 -57.03 0.33 -9.31
CA SER A 1081 -57.88 -0.09 -10.43
C SER A 1081 -57.76 -1.59 -10.74
N HIS A 1082 -58.90 -2.27 -10.61
CA HIS A 1082 -59.35 -3.52 -11.24
C HIS A 1082 -58.54 -4.81 -11.07
N GLY A 1083 -58.95 -5.57 -10.05
CA GLY A 1083 -58.67 -7.00 -9.85
C GLY A 1083 -59.29 -7.55 -8.57
N LEU A 1084 -60.43 -6.99 -8.14
CA LEU A 1084 -61.09 -7.31 -6.87
C LEU A 1084 -62.17 -8.38 -7.11
N PRO A 1085 -62.23 -9.45 -6.29
CA PRO A 1085 -63.43 -10.29 -6.21
C PRO A 1085 -64.63 -9.44 -5.74
N LYS A 1086 -65.83 -9.68 -6.28
CA LYS A 1086 -67.07 -8.89 -6.05
C LYS A 1086 -67.40 -8.59 -4.58
N THR A 1087 -66.91 -9.39 -3.63
CA THR A 1087 -67.09 -9.21 -2.18
C THR A 1087 -66.17 -8.17 -1.55
N VAL A 1088 -65.02 -7.85 -2.14
CA VAL A 1088 -64.09 -6.80 -1.67
C VAL A 1088 -64.33 -5.48 -2.40
N GLU A 1089 -64.95 -5.54 -3.59
CA GLU A 1089 -65.39 -4.38 -4.37
C GLU A 1089 -66.38 -3.50 -3.60
N GLN A 1090 -67.28 -4.07 -2.79
CA GLN A 1090 -68.25 -3.28 -2.00
C GLN A 1090 -67.59 -2.49 -0.85
N THR A 1091 -66.51 -3.01 -0.26
CA THR A 1091 -65.80 -2.34 0.84
C THR A 1091 -64.80 -1.30 0.32
N VAL A 1092 -64.19 -1.54 -0.85
CA VAL A 1092 -63.24 -0.61 -1.49
C VAL A 1092 -63.95 0.51 -2.25
N MET A 1093 -65.09 0.24 -2.90
CA MET A 1093 -65.90 1.31 -3.53
C MET A 1093 -66.41 2.34 -2.52
N HIS A 1094 -66.58 1.96 -1.23
CA HIS A 1094 -66.94 2.90 -0.17
C HIS A 1094 -65.77 3.82 0.23
N TRP A 1095 -64.52 3.41 -0.02
CA TRP A 1095 -63.32 4.23 0.18
C TRP A 1095 -63.02 5.12 -1.04
N ASP A 1096 -63.23 4.62 -2.27
CA ASP A 1096 -63.09 5.44 -3.49
C ASP A 1096 -64.12 6.60 -3.53
N TRP A 1097 -65.31 6.43 -2.94
CA TRP A 1097 -66.30 7.51 -2.80
C TRP A 1097 -65.89 8.62 -1.82
N ILE A 1098 -64.97 8.34 -0.89
CA ILE A 1098 -64.46 9.29 0.13
C ILE A 1098 -63.21 10.03 -0.34
N VAL A 1099 -62.44 9.47 -1.29
CA VAL A 1099 -61.19 10.07 -1.81
C VAL A 1099 -61.43 10.93 -3.06
N VAL A 1100 -62.56 10.74 -3.75
CA VAL A 1100 -62.94 11.49 -4.97
C VAL A 1100 -63.76 12.76 -4.69
N ARG A 1101 -64.21 12.99 -3.44
CA ARG A 1101 -64.71 14.28 -2.94
C ARG A 1101 -63.69 14.92 -2.02
#